data_AF-L5MHB6-F1
#
_entry.id   AF-L5MHB6-F1
#
_cell.length_a   1.000
_cell.length_b   1.000
_cell.length_c   1.000
_cell.angle_alpha   90.00
_cell.angle_beta   90.00
_cell.angle_gamma   90.00
#
_symmetry.space_group_name_H-M   'P 1'
#
loop_
_entity.id
_entity.type
_entity.pdbx_description
1 polymer ?
#
loop_
_entity_poly.entity_id
_entity_poly.type
_entity_poly.pdbx_seq_one_letter_code
_entity_poly.pdbx_strand_id
1 'polypeptide(L)'
;MKTWDAFVGLDNTVKNMITSLRAVSDLQNPAIPLHGFPGRDGGAGRRNCPLSRGLGWARTCLSGRDRGVLVWNLLFSRPQVKFEMSEDTVLADLLQLNLHKFEDEVRNIVDKAVKESGMEKVLKVLDSTWSTMVFEHEPHPRTGTMMLRTDEVLVETLEDNQVQLQNLMMSKYLSHFLNEVTSWQQKLSTADSVISIWFEVQRTWSHLESIFVGSEDIRTQLPEESHKFDDIDKEFKALMEEAVKTPNVVEATNKPGLYEKLEDMKKRLAVCEKALAEYLETKRLAFPRFYFVSSADLLDILSNGNDPVEVALTCTQIWWTTEVGMAFARLEEGYENAIKDYNKKQISQLNVLITLLIGNLNAGDRMKIMTICTIDVHARDVVAKMITAKARPRGGGPSLHLIMGGAPAGPAGTGKTETTKDLGRALGTMVYVFNCSEQMDYKSCGNIYKGLAQTGAWGCFDEFNRISVEVLSVIAVQVKCVQDAIRAKKKTFNFLGEIIGLIPTVGIFITMNPGYAGRTELPENLKALFRPCAMVVPDFELICEIMLVAEGFLDARLLARKFITLYTLCKELLSKQDHYDWGLRAIKSVLVVAGSLKRGDPSRAEDQVLMRALRDFNIPKIVTDDLPVFMGLIGDLFPALEVPRKRDLNFEKIIKQSIVELKLQAEDSFVLKVVQLEELLQVRHSVFVIGNAGSGKSQAGLFSTIMRDLANITHEGPKWIVLDGDIDPMWIESLNTVMDDNKVRGALGLRDPPGPLSPSTLHSRREAGGGALHGRL
;
A
#
# COMPACT_ATOMS: atom_id res chain seq x y z
N MET A 1 6.26 79.84 -5.99
CA MET A 1 6.42 80.36 -7.37
C MET A 1 5.03 80.56 -7.95
N LYS A 2 4.70 81.77 -8.44
CA LYS A 2 3.45 82.03 -9.16
C LYS A 2 3.41 81.12 -10.38
N THR A 3 2.34 80.34 -10.54
CA THR A 3 2.10 79.49 -11.71
C THR A 3 2.06 80.38 -12.94
N TRP A 4 3.14 80.39 -13.73
CA TRP A 4 3.15 81.05 -15.03
C TRP A 4 2.17 80.33 -15.95
N ASP A 5 1.20 81.03 -16.53
CA ASP A 5 0.21 80.42 -17.43
C ASP A 5 0.87 79.73 -18.62
N ALA A 6 2.00 80.26 -19.11
CA ALA A 6 2.82 79.61 -20.13
C ALA A 6 3.44 78.29 -19.66
N PHE A 7 3.87 78.21 -18.39
CA PHE A 7 4.40 77.00 -17.80
C PHE A 7 3.30 75.97 -17.53
N VAL A 8 2.12 76.40 -17.04
CA VAL A 8 0.95 75.53 -16.83
C VAL A 8 0.41 75.00 -18.17
N GLY A 9 0.38 75.83 -19.21
CA GLY A 9 0.01 75.42 -20.56
C GLY A 9 0.99 74.40 -21.15
N LEU A 10 2.29 74.62 -20.96
CA LEU A 10 3.32 73.67 -21.40
C LEU A 10 3.26 72.36 -20.61
N ASP A 11 3.12 72.41 -19.29
CA ASP A 11 2.99 71.25 -18.41
C ASP A 11 1.76 70.41 -18.77
N ASN A 12 0.61 71.04 -19.02
CA ASN A 12 -0.60 70.34 -19.49
C ASN A 12 -0.41 69.72 -20.89
N THR A 13 0.30 70.42 -21.79
CA THR A 13 0.61 69.88 -23.13
C THR A 13 1.51 68.65 -23.04
N VAL A 14 2.54 68.69 -22.19
CA VAL A 14 3.44 67.56 -21.95
C VAL A 14 2.70 66.39 -21.30
N LYS A 15 1.84 66.64 -20.30
CA LYS A 15 1.00 65.60 -19.67
C LYS A 15 0.08 64.92 -20.68
N ASN A 16 -0.61 65.70 -21.51
CA ASN A 16 -1.50 65.19 -22.57
C ASN A 16 -0.72 64.43 -23.66
N MET A 17 0.50 64.86 -23.96
CA MET A 17 1.38 64.18 -24.90
C MET A 17 1.82 62.82 -24.35
N ILE A 18 2.18 62.74 -23.07
CA ILE A 18 2.58 61.48 -22.40
C ILE A 18 1.42 60.47 -22.38
N THR A 19 0.20 60.89 -22.03
CA THR A 19 -0.98 60.01 -22.04
C THR A 19 -1.35 59.56 -23.45
N SER A 20 -1.28 60.46 -24.44
CA SER A 20 -1.52 60.11 -25.85
C SER A 20 -0.47 59.13 -26.39
N LEU A 21 0.81 59.31 -26.02
CA LEU A 21 1.89 58.38 -26.38
C LEU A 21 1.72 57.00 -25.75
N ARG A 22 1.23 56.92 -24.51
CA ARG A 22 0.89 55.64 -23.87
C ARG A 22 -0.24 54.93 -24.62
N ALA A 23 -1.31 55.63 -24.97
CA ALA A 23 -2.40 55.08 -25.78
C ALA A 23 -1.91 54.60 -27.17
N VAL A 24 -0.98 55.31 -27.81
CA VAL A 24 -0.35 54.86 -29.07
C VAL A 24 0.49 53.60 -28.85
N SER A 25 1.25 53.52 -27.77
CA SER A 25 2.00 52.31 -27.40
C SER A 25 1.08 51.11 -27.15
N ASP A 26 -0.08 51.33 -26.53
CA ASP A 26 -1.08 50.29 -26.28
C ASP A 26 -1.73 49.84 -27.60
N LEU A 27 -2.00 50.76 -28.54
CA LEU A 27 -2.51 50.45 -29.88
C LEU A 27 -1.49 49.72 -30.78
N GLN A 28 -0.19 49.84 -30.49
CA GLN A 28 0.88 49.08 -31.15
C GLN A 28 0.96 47.63 -30.65
N ASN A 29 0.09 47.20 -29.73
CA ASN A 29 0.08 45.84 -29.23
C ASN A 29 -0.17 44.84 -30.38
N PRO A 30 0.69 43.82 -30.56
CA PRO A 30 0.56 42.83 -31.64
C PRO A 30 -0.74 42.02 -31.60
N ALA A 31 -1.49 42.06 -30.49
CA ALA A 31 -2.84 41.51 -30.41
C ALA A 31 -3.87 42.25 -31.29
N ILE A 32 -3.56 43.48 -31.75
CA ILE A 32 -4.41 44.28 -32.65
C ILE A 32 -3.92 44.10 -34.10
N PRO A 33 -4.68 43.44 -34.99
CA PRO A 33 -4.24 43.20 -36.36
C PRO A 33 -4.29 44.49 -37.20
N LEU A 34 -3.15 44.94 -37.72
CA LEU A 34 -3.04 46.01 -38.71
C LEU A 34 -3.22 45.43 -40.12
N HIS A 35 -4.44 45.05 -40.50
CA HIS A 35 -4.71 44.75 -41.91
C HIS A 35 -6.16 45.08 -42.28
N GLY A 36 -6.29 45.91 -43.31
CA GLY A 36 -7.55 46.25 -43.98
C GLY A 36 -8.01 47.68 -43.71
N PHE A 37 -7.64 48.62 -44.58
CA PHE A 37 -8.47 49.79 -44.88
C PHE A 37 -9.06 49.56 -46.28
N PRO A 38 -10.36 49.83 -46.52
CA PRO A 38 -10.98 49.57 -47.81
C PRO A 38 -10.59 50.67 -48.80
N GLY A 39 -9.70 50.36 -49.74
CA GLY A 39 -9.40 51.28 -50.83
C GLY A 39 -8.14 50.95 -51.62
N ARG A 40 -8.20 49.93 -52.50
CA ARG A 40 -7.51 49.84 -53.81
C ARG A 40 -7.56 48.38 -54.31
N ASP A 41 -8.69 47.99 -54.89
CA ASP A 41 -8.66 46.99 -55.96
C ASP A 41 -8.29 47.70 -57.26
N GLY A 42 -7.05 47.49 -57.70
CA GLY A 42 -6.50 48.13 -58.89
C GLY A 42 -5.16 47.52 -59.29
N GLY A 43 -5.23 46.35 -59.91
CA GLY A 43 -4.34 45.87 -60.97
C GLY A 43 -2.82 46.08 -60.87
N ALA A 44 -2.12 44.94 -60.93
CA ALA A 44 -0.81 44.71 -61.53
C ALA A 44 0.46 44.86 -60.66
N GLY A 45 1.26 43.78 -60.69
CA GLY A 45 2.72 43.91 -60.71
C GLY A 45 3.45 43.51 -59.44
N ARG A 46 3.79 42.22 -59.34
CA ARG A 46 5.02 41.79 -58.67
C ARG A 46 6.20 42.58 -59.28
N ARG A 47 7.00 43.27 -58.47
CA ARG A 47 8.44 43.48 -58.72
C ARG A 47 9.17 43.87 -57.42
N ASN A 48 10.24 43.14 -57.16
CA ASN A 48 11.27 43.42 -56.15
C ASN A 48 11.81 44.85 -56.26
N CYS A 49 12.10 45.51 -55.14
CA CYS A 49 13.34 46.28 -54.94
C CYS A 49 13.54 46.68 -53.45
N PRO A 50 14.80 46.97 -53.05
CA PRO A 50 15.33 46.69 -51.71
C PRO A 50 15.45 47.96 -50.88
N LEU A 51 14.98 47.94 -49.62
CA LEU A 51 15.42 48.81 -48.52
C LEU A 51 14.76 48.34 -47.22
N SER A 52 15.13 47.12 -46.82
CA SER A 52 14.97 46.66 -45.45
C SER A 52 16.08 47.27 -44.60
N ARG A 53 15.84 48.43 -43.97
CA ARG A 53 16.58 48.95 -42.80
C ARG A 53 16.01 50.29 -42.34
N GLY A 54 15.19 50.25 -41.29
CA GLY A 54 14.74 51.43 -40.55
C GLY A 54 13.25 51.32 -40.22
N LEU A 55 12.93 51.02 -38.95
CA LEU A 55 11.60 50.69 -38.42
C LEU A 55 11.15 49.26 -38.77
N GLY A 56 11.35 48.34 -37.82
CA GLY A 56 11.01 46.93 -37.97
C GLY A 56 9.52 46.68 -38.06
N TRP A 57 8.99 46.63 -39.28
CA TRP A 57 7.69 46.05 -39.60
C TRP A 57 7.93 44.69 -40.27
N ALA A 58 7.94 43.61 -39.48
CA ALA A 58 8.05 42.26 -40.00
C ALA A 58 6.64 41.70 -40.28
N ARG A 59 6.43 41.22 -41.52
CA ARG A 59 5.23 40.54 -41.99
C ARG A 59 5.08 39.16 -41.35
N THR A 60 3.93 38.90 -40.74
CA THR A 60 3.38 37.55 -40.59
C THR A 60 1.97 37.53 -41.17
N CYS A 61 1.84 36.94 -42.36
CA CYS A 61 0.54 36.50 -42.87
C CYS A 61 0.13 35.23 -42.11
N LEU A 62 -1.13 35.13 -41.69
CA LEU A 62 -2.04 33.99 -41.94
C LEU A 62 -3.45 34.29 -41.39
N SER A 63 -4.43 34.18 -42.30
CA SER A 63 -5.89 34.05 -42.12
C SER A 63 -6.59 34.81 -40.98
N GLY A 64 -7.08 36.01 -41.26
CA GLY A 64 -8.05 36.71 -40.41
C GLY A 64 -8.51 38.01 -41.09
N ARG A 65 -9.40 37.91 -42.07
CA ARG A 65 -9.68 38.99 -43.03
C ARG A 65 -10.42 40.23 -42.46
N ASP A 66 -10.94 40.22 -41.23
CA ASP A 66 -11.92 41.27 -40.83
C ASP A 66 -11.65 41.99 -39.48
N ARG A 67 -10.54 41.74 -38.77
CA ARG A 67 -10.37 42.28 -37.40
C ARG A 67 -9.80 43.70 -37.31
N GLY A 68 -8.90 44.09 -38.23
CA GLY A 68 -8.29 45.43 -38.21
C GLY A 68 -9.31 46.54 -38.51
N VAL A 69 -10.24 46.26 -39.42
CA VAL A 69 -11.25 47.22 -39.90
C VAL A 69 -12.21 47.65 -38.78
N LEU A 70 -12.58 46.75 -37.86
CA LEU A 70 -13.60 46.99 -36.83
C LEU A 70 -13.11 47.87 -35.67
N VAL A 71 -11.86 47.71 -35.23
CA VAL A 71 -11.29 48.49 -34.11
C VAL A 71 -11.12 49.96 -34.50
N TRP A 72 -10.58 50.20 -35.70
CA TRP A 72 -10.44 51.55 -36.23
C TRP A 72 -11.79 52.18 -36.57
N ASN A 73 -12.74 51.43 -37.12
CA ASN A 73 -14.10 51.94 -37.34
C ASN A 73 -14.85 52.27 -36.04
N LEU A 74 -14.61 51.56 -34.93
CA LEU A 74 -15.21 51.91 -33.64
C LEU A 74 -14.67 53.25 -33.12
N LEU A 75 -13.34 53.44 -33.19
CA LEU A 75 -12.65 54.70 -32.88
C LEU A 75 -13.10 55.87 -33.79
N PHE A 76 -13.40 55.60 -35.07
CA PHE A 76 -13.75 56.63 -36.06
C PHE A 76 -15.25 56.82 -36.33
N SER A 77 -16.14 56.06 -35.67
CA SER A 77 -17.60 56.15 -35.85
C SER A 77 -18.29 57.29 -35.11
N ARG A 78 -17.57 58.11 -34.32
CA ARG A 78 -18.10 59.29 -33.63
C ARG A 78 -17.12 60.49 -33.73
N PRO A 79 -17.61 61.72 -33.93
CA PRO A 79 -16.98 62.77 -34.79
C PRO A 79 -15.84 63.51 -34.08
N GLN A 80 -14.71 63.92 -34.68
CA GLN A 80 -14.56 64.87 -35.81
C GLN A 80 -13.20 64.76 -36.56
N VAL A 81 -12.49 63.62 -36.55
CA VAL A 81 -11.21 63.51 -37.28
C VAL A 81 -11.23 62.29 -38.20
N LYS A 82 -11.37 62.52 -39.51
CA LYS A 82 -11.05 61.52 -40.54
C LYS A 82 -9.53 61.45 -40.61
N PHE A 83 -8.96 60.33 -40.17
CA PHE A 83 -7.52 60.12 -40.16
C PHE A 83 -7.19 58.88 -40.99
N GLU A 84 -6.45 59.07 -42.07
CA GLU A 84 -5.89 57.98 -42.88
C GLU A 84 -4.41 57.82 -42.50
N MET A 85 -4.05 56.67 -41.92
CA MET A 85 -2.64 56.33 -41.71
C MET A 85 -1.99 55.97 -43.05
N SER A 86 -1.09 56.82 -43.55
CA SER A 86 -0.19 56.54 -44.67
C SER A 86 1.26 56.37 -44.17
N GLU A 87 2.18 55.97 -45.07
CA GLU A 87 3.62 55.94 -44.77
C GLU A 87 4.21 57.33 -44.43
N ASP A 88 3.46 58.40 -44.70
CA ASP A 88 3.83 59.80 -44.46
C ASP A 88 3.31 60.37 -43.12
N THR A 89 2.58 59.57 -42.32
CA THR A 89 1.97 60.01 -41.07
C THR A 89 3.04 60.40 -40.04
N VAL A 90 3.05 61.64 -39.56
CA VAL A 90 4.01 62.11 -38.55
C VAL A 90 3.41 62.12 -37.14
N LEU A 91 4.27 62.10 -36.12
CA LEU A 91 3.86 62.14 -34.71
C LEU A 91 2.94 63.33 -34.39
N ALA A 92 3.10 64.46 -35.11
CA ALA A 92 2.25 65.62 -34.99
C ALA A 92 0.78 65.31 -35.37
N ASP A 93 0.55 64.47 -36.37
CA ASP A 93 -0.79 64.10 -36.84
C ASP A 93 -1.48 63.16 -35.83
N LEU A 94 -0.70 62.30 -35.15
CA LEU A 94 -1.18 61.47 -34.03
C LEU A 94 -1.55 62.29 -32.79
N LEU A 95 -0.83 63.38 -32.52
CA LEU A 95 -1.15 64.29 -31.41
C LEU A 95 -2.40 65.13 -31.67
N GLN A 96 -2.77 65.37 -32.93
CA GLN A 96 -4.04 66.02 -33.30
C GLN A 96 -5.28 65.16 -32.98
N LEU A 97 -5.12 63.84 -32.83
CA LEU A 97 -6.20 62.93 -32.45
C LEU A 97 -6.66 63.09 -30.99
N ASN A 98 -5.95 63.86 -30.16
CA ASN A 98 -6.28 64.11 -28.75
C ASN A 98 -6.59 62.81 -27.97
N LEU A 99 -5.80 61.76 -28.17
CA LEU A 99 -6.01 60.42 -27.59
C LEU A 99 -6.07 60.42 -26.05
N HIS A 100 -5.47 61.42 -25.39
CA HIS A 100 -5.61 61.65 -23.95
C HIS A 100 -7.08 61.79 -23.46
N LYS A 101 -8.04 62.14 -24.33
CA LYS A 101 -9.47 62.20 -23.99
C LYS A 101 -10.19 60.84 -24.06
N PHE A 102 -9.56 59.85 -24.68
CA PHE A 102 -10.13 58.52 -24.96
C PHE A 102 -9.25 57.40 -24.41
N GLU A 103 -8.38 57.70 -23.44
CA GLU A 103 -7.39 56.75 -22.89
C GLU A 103 -8.06 55.48 -22.35
N ASP A 104 -9.18 55.61 -21.63
CA ASP A 104 -9.90 54.48 -21.05
C ASP A 104 -10.57 53.61 -22.14
N GLU A 105 -11.04 54.22 -23.23
CA GLU A 105 -11.64 53.49 -24.35
C GLU A 105 -10.57 52.70 -25.13
N VAL A 106 -9.43 53.34 -25.41
CA VAL A 106 -8.27 52.68 -26.03
C VAL A 106 -7.80 51.52 -25.16
N ARG A 107 -7.67 51.71 -23.85
CA ARG A 107 -7.27 50.65 -22.91
C ARG A 107 -8.26 49.50 -22.90
N ASN A 108 -9.57 49.77 -22.87
CA ASN A 108 -10.60 48.73 -22.92
C ASN A 108 -10.57 47.91 -24.23
N ILE A 109 -10.29 48.55 -25.36
CA ILE A 109 -10.14 47.90 -26.67
C ILE A 109 -8.89 47.02 -26.69
N VAL A 110 -7.76 47.53 -26.21
CA VAL A 110 -6.50 46.80 -26.14
C VAL A 110 -6.63 45.61 -25.19
N ASP A 111 -7.23 45.79 -24.02
CA ASP A 111 -7.51 44.72 -23.07
C ASP A 111 -8.41 43.64 -23.68
N LYS A 112 -9.45 44.04 -24.41
CA LYS A 112 -10.32 43.11 -25.14
C LYS A 112 -9.52 42.32 -26.19
N ALA A 113 -8.72 42.99 -27.01
CA ALA A 113 -7.91 42.36 -28.06
C ALA A 113 -6.86 41.39 -27.48
N VAL A 114 -6.19 41.76 -26.38
CA VAL A 114 -5.23 40.90 -25.67
C VAL A 114 -5.92 39.66 -25.12
N LYS A 115 -7.10 39.82 -24.51
CA LYS A 115 -7.86 38.68 -23.99
C LYS A 115 -8.35 37.76 -25.11
N GLU A 116 -8.91 38.30 -26.18
CA GLU A 116 -9.35 37.54 -27.36
C GLU A 116 -8.17 36.80 -28.04
N SER A 117 -7.01 37.45 -28.18
CA SER A 117 -5.79 36.82 -28.70
C SER A 117 -5.31 35.66 -27.82
N GLY A 118 -5.43 35.80 -26.49
CA GLY A 118 -5.17 34.72 -25.54
C GLY A 118 -6.09 33.52 -25.77
N MET A 119 -7.40 33.76 -25.93
CA MET A 119 -8.38 32.69 -26.19
C MET A 119 -8.07 31.96 -27.51
N GLU A 120 -7.75 32.69 -28.57
CA GLU A 120 -7.41 32.08 -29.87
C GLU A 120 -6.16 31.19 -29.79
N LYS A 121 -5.15 31.60 -29.02
CA LYS A 121 -3.96 30.76 -28.81
C LYS A 121 -4.32 29.46 -28.10
N VAL A 122 -5.16 29.52 -27.07
CA VAL A 122 -5.62 28.32 -26.35
C VAL A 122 -6.40 27.40 -27.29
N LEU A 123 -7.33 27.94 -28.08
CA LEU A 123 -8.12 27.15 -29.05
C LEU A 123 -7.23 26.48 -30.12
N LYS A 124 -6.20 27.17 -30.64
CA LYS A 124 -5.24 26.58 -31.59
C LYS A 124 -4.41 25.45 -30.98
N VAL A 125 -3.96 25.62 -29.73
CA VAL A 125 -3.23 24.56 -29.02
C VAL A 125 -4.15 23.36 -28.82
N LEU A 126 -5.37 23.59 -28.37
CA LEU A 126 -6.37 22.56 -28.14
C LEU A 126 -6.66 21.76 -29.42
N ASP A 127 -6.88 22.43 -30.55
CA ASP A 127 -7.06 21.78 -31.86
C ASP A 127 -5.82 20.94 -32.28
N SER A 128 -4.61 21.46 -32.07
CA SER A 128 -3.37 20.73 -32.40
C SER A 128 -3.13 19.50 -31.51
N THR A 129 -3.48 19.58 -30.22
CA THR A 129 -3.35 18.46 -29.28
C THR A 129 -4.35 17.36 -29.62
N TRP A 130 -5.64 17.70 -29.76
CA TRP A 130 -6.69 16.69 -29.93
C TRP A 130 -6.79 16.11 -31.34
N SER A 131 -6.23 16.78 -32.36
CA SER A 131 -6.08 16.20 -33.70
C SER A 131 -5.01 15.12 -33.78
N THR A 132 -4.01 15.14 -32.88
CA THR A 132 -2.90 14.17 -32.84
C THR A 132 -3.06 13.10 -31.77
N MET A 133 -3.89 13.33 -30.75
CA MET A 133 -4.13 12.39 -29.67
C MET A 133 -4.84 11.11 -30.17
N VAL A 134 -4.24 9.96 -29.93
CA VAL A 134 -4.74 8.65 -30.35
C VAL A 134 -4.81 7.68 -29.16
N PHE A 135 -5.77 6.75 -29.22
CA PHE A 135 -5.83 5.66 -28.25
C PHE A 135 -4.72 4.64 -28.49
N GLU A 136 -4.01 4.28 -27.41
CA GLU A 136 -3.14 3.11 -27.40
C GLU A 136 -3.96 1.83 -27.18
N HIS A 137 -3.50 0.73 -27.78
CA HIS A 137 -4.18 -0.56 -27.71
C HIS A 137 -3.25 -1.67 -27.24
N GLU A 138 -3.80 -2.60 -26.44
CA GLU A 138 -3.10 -3.77 -25.93
C GLU A 138 -3.93 -5.04 -26.16
N PRO A 139 -3.33 -6.17 -26.59
CA PRO A 139 -4.07 -7.40 -26.78
C PRO A 139 -4.48 -8.01 -25.43
N HIS A 140 -5.75 -8.39 -25.29
CA HIS A 140 -6.24 -9.10 -24.12
C HIS A 140 -5.54 -10.47 -24.00
N PRO A 141 -5.00 -10.85 -22.83
CA PRO A 141 -4.12 -12.02 -22.68
C PRO A 141 -4.71 -13.35 -23.15
N ARG A 142 -6.04 -13.51 -23.01
CA ARG A 142 -6.73 -14.78 -23.27
C ARG A 142 -7.44 -14.83 -24.62
N THR A 143 -8.09 -13.74 -25.01
CA THR A 143 -8.92 -13.68 -26.23
C THR A 143 -8.16 -13.09 -27.41
N GLY A 144 -7.06 -12.39 -27.17
CA GLY A 144 -6.34 -11.62 -28.18
C GLY A 144 -7.11 -10.40 -28.70
N THR A 145 -8.25 -10.03 -28.10
CA THR A 145 -9.02 -8.83 -28.47
C THR A 145 -8.19 -7.59 -28.16
N MET A 146 -8.05 -6.65 -29.10
CA MET A 146 -7.34 -5.39 -28.86
C MET A 146 -8.15 -4.49 -27.94
N MET A 147 -7.67 -4.25 -26.73
CA MET A 147 -8.28 -3.44 -25.67
C MET A 147 -7.68 -2.04 -25.65
N LEU A 148 -8.41 -1.05 -25.13
CA LEU A 148 -7.87 0.29 -24.94
C LEU A 148 -6.94 0.29 -23.73
N ARG A 149 -5.72 0.82 -23.89
CA ARG A 149 -4.79 0.96 -22.78
C ARG A 149 -5.15 2.22 -21.99
N THR A 150 -5.11 2.13 -20.66
CA THR A 150 -5.21 3.32 -19.80
C THR A 150 -3.93 4.13 -19.92
N ASP A 151 -4.02 5.31 -20.51
CA ASP A 151 -2.95 6.31 -20.54
C ASP A 151 -3.29 7.43 -19.54
N GLU A 152 -2.51 7.52 -18.45
CA GLU A 152 -2.69 8.55 -17.41
C GLU A 152 -2.50 9.95 -18.01
N VAL A 153 -1.58 10.10 -18.97
CA VAL A 153 -1.32 11.39 -19.63
C VAL A 153 -2.54 11.88 -20.40
N LEU A 154 -3.28 10.94 -21.03
CA LEU A 154 -4.50 11.25 -21.75
C LEU A 154 -5.60 11.79 -20.84
N VAL A 155 -5.78 11.17 -19.67
CA VAL A 155 -6.81 11.56 -18.70
C VAL A 155 -6.46 12.92 -18.08
N GLU A 156 -5.21 13.11 -17.65
CA GLU A 156 -4.74 14.41 -17.12
C GLU A 156 -4.91 15.53 -18.16
N THR A 157 -4.52 15.28 -19.41
CA THR A 157 -4.65 16.25 -20.50
C THR A 157 -6.12 16.58 -20.81
N LEU A 158 -7.03 15.62 -20.64
CA LEU A 158 -8.47 15.82 -20.80
C LEU A 158 -9.05 16.73 -19.72
N GLU A 159 -8.76 16.43 -18.46
CA GLU A 159 -9.22 17.20 -17.30
C GLU A 159 -8.68 18.64 -17.34
N ASP A 160 -7.39 18.82 -17.62
CA ASP A 160 -6.76 20.13 -17.74
C ASP A 160 -7.41 20.98 -18.84
N ASN A 161 -7.64 20.40 -20.01
CA ASN A 161 -8.27 21.12 -21.13
C ASN A 161 -9.75 21.44 -20.86
N GLN A 162 -10.47 20.58 -20.14
CA GLN A 162 -11.84 20.89 -19.69
C GLN A 162 -11.87 22.07 -18.72
N VAL A 163 -10.96 22.12 -17.74
CA VAL A 163 -10.85 23.26 -16.81
C VAL A 163 -10.48 24.55 -17.55
N GLN A 164 -9.58 24.47 -18.54
CA GLN A 164 -9.25 25.61 -19.39
C GLN A 164 -10.47 26.14 -20.16
N LEU A 165 -11.26 25.26 -20.78
CA LEU A 165 -12.49 25.65 -21.49
C LEU A 165 -13.57 26.23 -20.55
N GLN A 166 -13.72 25.69 -19.33
CA GLN A 166 -14.62 26.29 -18.33
C GLN A 166 -14.19 27.71 -17.93
N ASN A 167 -12.88 27.93 -17.74
CA ASN A 167 -12.35 29.27 -17.46
C ASN A 167 -12.61 30.24 -18.62
N LEU A 168 -12.54 29.78 -19.87
CA LEU A 168 -12.90 30.57 -21.05
C LEU A 168 -14.41 30.90 -21.08
N MET A 169 -15.28 29.97 -20.67
CA MET A 169 -16.72 30.19 -20.61
C MET A 169 -17.14 31.27 -19.60
N MET A 170 -16.39 31.43 -18.50
CA MET A 170 -16.66 32.47 -17.49
C MET A 170 -16.17 33.87 -17.91
N SER A 171 -15.45 33.98 -19.03
CA SER A 171 -14.86 35.25 -19.46
C SER A 171 -15.88 36.15 -20.15
N LYS A 172 -15.89 37.44 -19.76
CA LYS A 172 -16.73 38.49 -20.38
C LYS A 172 -16.41 38.77 -21.86
N TYR A 173 -15.31 38.22 -22.40
CA TYR A 173 -14.86 38.42 -23.78
C TYR A 173 -15.21 37.24 -24.71
N LEU A 174 -16.04 36.30 -24.26
CA LEU A 174 -16.39 35.06 -24.96
C LEU A 174 -17.21 35.27 -26.25
N SER A 175 -17.87 36.42 -26.43
CA SER A 175 -18.92 36.59 -27.45
C SER A 175 -18.51 36.23 -28.88
N HIS A 176 -17.24 36.43 -29.25
CA HIS A 176 -16.72 36.07 -30.56
C HIS A 176 -16.46 34.56 -30.72
N PHE A 177 -15.98 33.91 -29.65
CA PHE A 177 -15.56 32.51 -29.65
C PHE A 177 -16.59 31.55 -29.06
N LEU A 178 -17.79 32.05 -28.69
CA LEU A 178 -18.81 31.29 -27.99
C LEU A 178 -19.11 29.95 -28.68
N ASN A 179 -19.39 29.97 -29.99
CA ASN A 179 -19.74 28.75 -30.74
C ASN A 179 -18.59 27.73 -30.74
N GLU A 180 -17.35 28.20 -30.87
CA GLU A 180 -16.16 27.35 -30.97
C GLU A 180 -15.81 26.74 -29.60
N VAL A 181 -15.83 27.56 -28.54
CA VAL A 181 -15.62 27.11 -27.15
C VAL A 181 -16.74 26.16 -26.71
N THR A 182 -18.00 26.45 -27.03
CA THR A 182 -19.13 25.54 -26.72
C THR A 182 -19.00 24.22 -27.49
N SER A 183 -18.59 24.25 -28.76
CA SER A 183 -18.35 23.02 -29.52
C SER A 183 -17.25 22.17 -28.91
N TRP A 184 -16.14 22.77 -28.48
CA TRP A 184 -15.04 22.03 -27.83
C TRP A 184 -15.41 21.52 -26.45
N GLN A 185 -16.14 22.32 -25.67
CA GLN A 185 -16.66 21.91 -24.37
C GLN A 185 -17.55 20.68 -24.49
N GLN A 186 -18.46 20.65 -25.48
CA GLN A 186 -19.31 19.49 -25.73
C GLN A 186 -18.48 18.27 -26.14
N LYS A 187 -17.56 18.41 -27.10
CA LYS A 187 -16.73 17.30 -27.58
C LYS A 187 -15.88 16.65 -26.47
N LEU A 188 -15.22 17.45 -25.65
CA LEU A 188 -14.37 16.95 -24.56
C LEU A 188 -15.19 16.44 -23.38
N SER A 189 -16.37 17.03 -23.11
CA SER A 189 -17.28 16.51 -22.08
C SER A 189 -17.87 15.15 -22.47
N THR A 190 -18.26 14.98 -23.74
CA THR A 190 -18.70 13.69 -24.26
C THR A 190 -17.56 12.67 -24.25
N ALA A 191 -16.34 13.07 -24.64
CA ALA A 191 -15.18 12.20 -24.60
C ALA A 191 -14.90 11.66 -23.18
N ASP A 192 -14.90 12.54 -22.18
CA ASP A 192 -14.68 12.17 -20.77
C ASP A 192 -15.74 11.19 -20.25
N SER A 193 -17.01 11.48 -20.51
CA SER A 193 -18.11 10.61 -20.11
C SER A 193 -18.05 9.23 -20.78
N VAL A 194 -17.69 9.20 -22.07
CA VAL A 194 -17.56 7.95 -22.83
C VAL A 194 -16.34 7.15 -22.37
N ILE A 195 -15.18 7.79 -22.20
CA ILE A 195 -13.94 7.13 -21.75
C ILE A 195 -14.14 6.50 -20.37
N SER A 196 -14.77 7.23 -19.44
CA SER A 196 -15.05 6.74 -18.09
C SER A 196 -15.90 5.48 -18.10
N ILE A 197 -17.01 5.47 -18.84
CA ILE A 197 -17.89 4.29 -18.93
C ILE A 197 -17.22 3.18 -19.74
N TRP A 198 -16.47 3.49 -20.80
CA TRP A 198 -15.78 2.49 -21.61
C TRP A 198 -14.77 1.73 -20.77
N PHE A 199 -13.93 2.41 -19.98
CA PHE A 199 -12.99 1.73 -19.09
C PHE A 199 -13.68 0.92 -18.00
N GLU A 200 -14.83 1.38 -17.48
CA GLU A 200 -15.62 0.61 -16.52
C GLU A 200 -16.21 -0.66 -17.15
N VAL A 201 -16.83 -0.56 -18.33
CA VAL A 201 -17.35 -1.69 -19.10
C VAL A 201 -16.24 -2.65 -19.46
N GLN A 202 -15.11 -2.17 -19.96
CA GLN A 202 -13.93 -2.98 -20.29
C GLN A 202 -13.41 -3.74 -19.07
N ARG A 203 -13.30 -3.09 -17.91
CA ARG A 203 -12.85 -3.72 -16.67
C ARG A 203 -13.82 -4.80 -16.20
N THR A 204 -15.12 -4.51 -16.17
CA THR A 204 -16.16 -5.46 -15.76
C THR A 204 -16.29 -6.62 -16.74
N TRP A 205 -16.24 -6.35 -18.04
CA TRP A 205 -16.22 -7.38 -19.08
C TRP A 205 -14.99 -8.27 -18.96
N SER A 206 -13.78 -7.74 -18.82
CA SER A 206 -12.56 -8.55 -18.69
C SER A 206 -12.61 -9.46 -17.45
N HIS A 207 -13.15 -8.94 -16.33
CA HIS A 207 -13.38 -9.74 -15.13
C HIS A 207 -14.38 -10.87 -15.36
N LEU A 208 -15.56 -10.55 -15.90
CA LEU A 208 -16.62 -11.55 -16.13
C LEU A 208 -16.28 -12.52 -17.26
N GLU A 209 -15.52 -12.10 -18.26
CA GLU A 209 -15.04 -12.94 -19.36
C GLU A 209 -14.21 -14.08 -18.79
N SER A 210 -13.23 -13.78 -17.93
CA SER A 210 -12.39 -14.79 -17.25
C SER A 210 -13.20 -15.87 -16.52
N ILE A 211 -14.40 -15.53 -16.06
CA ILE A 211 -15.27 -16.41 -15.27
C ILE A 211 -16.23 -17.17 -16.20
N PHE A 212 -17.06 -16.45 -16.95
CA PHE A 212 -18.11 -17.03 -17.80
C PHE A 212 -17.56 -17.65 -19.09
N VAL A 213 -16.39 -17.26 -19.58
CA VAL A 213 -15.75 -17.87 -20.75
C VAL A 213 -14.57 -18.76 -20.34
N GLY A 214 -13.99 -18.55 -19.15
CA GLY A 214 -12.84 -19.33 -18.67
C GLY A 214 -13.20 -20.58 -17.87
N SER A 215 -14.38 -20.64 -17.25
CA SER A 215 -14.81 -21.78 -16.44
C SER A 215 -16.06 -22.45 -17.00
N GLU A 216 -15.89 -23.66 -17.56
CA GLU A 216 -16.98 -24.46 -18.12
C GLU A 216 -17.99 -24.94 -17.04
N ASP A 217 -17.53 -25.12 -15.80
CA ASP A 217 -18.39 -25.50 -14.67
C ASP A 217 -19.38 -24.37 -14.32
N ILE A 218 -18.91 -23.12 -14.27
CA ILE A 218 -19.78 -21.96 -13.99
C ILE A 218 -20.81 -21.77 -15.10
N ARG A 219 -20.45 -22.00 -16.37
CA ARG A 219 -21.39 -21.95 -17.50
C ARG A 219 -22.52 -22.97 -17.39
N THR A 220 -22.20 -24.14 -16.85
CA THR A 220 -23.19 -25.21 -16.63
C THR A 220 -24.15 -24.88 -15.49
N GLN A 221 -23.66 -24.19 -14.46
CA GLN A 221 -24.44 -23.84 -13.26
C GLN A 221 -25.30 -22.58 -13.44
N LEU A 222 -24.87 -21.62 -14.28
CA LEU A 222 -25.58 -20.37 -14.57
C LEU A 222 -25.83 -20.20 -16.09
N PRO A 223 -26.69 -21.03 -16.70
CA PRO A 223 -26.84 -21.07 -18.16
C PRO A 223 -27.52 -19.81 -18.75
N GLU A 224 -28.49 -19.22 -18.06
CA GLU A 224 -29.17 -18.01 -18.53
C GLU A 224 -28.22 -16.80 -18.53
N GLU A 225 -27.46 -16.63 -17.46
CA GLU A 225 -26.49 -15.54 -17.30
C GLU A 225 -25.33 -15.70 -18.27
N SER A 226 -24.90 -16.94 -18.53
CA SER A 226 -23.87 -17.24 -19.52
C SER A 226 -24.31 -16.85 -20.94
N HIS A 227 -25.57 -17.15 -21.31
CA HIS A 227 -26.10 -16.72 -22.61
C HIS A 227 -26.21 -15.18 -22.70
N LYS A 228 -26.68 -14.52 -21.64
CA LYS A 228 -26.74 -13.05 -21.58
C LYS A 228 -25.34 -12.44 -21.74
N PHE A 229 -24.33 -13.04 -21.11
CA PHE A 229 -22.94 -12.61 -21.22
C PHE A 229 -22.36 -12.84 -22.62
N ASP A 230 -22.64 -13.97 -23.27
CA ASP A 230 -22.16 -14.25 -24.63
C ASP A 230 -22.67 -13.21 -25.65
N ASP A 231 -23.90 -12.69 -25.46
CA ASP A 231 -24.44 -11.62 -26.29
C ASP A 231 -23.69 -10.30 -26.06
N ILE A 232 -23.37 -9.97 -24.80
CA ILE A 232 -22.56 -8.78 -24.45
C ILE A 232 -21.14 -8.93 -24.99
N ASP A 233 -20.55 -10.13 -24.90
CA ASP A 233 -19.19 -10.43 -25.36
C ASP A 233 -19.04 -10.19 -26.87
N LYS A 234 -20.01 -10.64 -27.66
CA LYS A 234 -20.03 -10.37 -29.11
C LYS A 234 -20.15 -8.88 -29.42
N GLU A 235 -21.04 -8.19 -28.71
CA GLU A 235 -21.28 -6.75 -28.89
C GLU A 235 -20.04 -5.92 -28.51
N PHE A 236 -19.42 -6.25 -27.38
CA PHE A 236 -18.21 -5.59 -26.91
C PHE A 236 -17.02 -5.86 -27.83
N LYS A 237 -16.80 -7.10 -28.28
CA LYS A 237 -15.74 -7.42 -29.26
C LYS A 237 -15.92 -6.66 -30.58
N ALA A 238 -17.16 -6.54 -31.07
CA ALA A 238 -17.46 -5.75 -32.26
C ALA A 238 -17.17 -4.25 -32.04
N LEU A 239 -17.49 -3.70 -30.86
CA LEU A 239 -17.15 -2.33 -30.50
C LEU A 239 -15.63 -2.11 -30.49
N MET A 240 -14.87 -3.04 -29.91
CA MET A 240 -13.40 -2.95 -29.86
C MET A 240 -12.77 -3.02 -31.25
N GLU A 241 -13.30 -3.85 -32.15
CA GLU A 241 -12.84 -3.89 -33.56
C GLU A 241 -13.12 -2.57 -34.29
N GLU A 242 -14.24 -1.90 -33.97
CA GLU A 242 -14.56 -0.59 -34.51
C GLU A 242 -13.65 0.51 -33.94
N ALA A 243 -13.29 0.43 -32.65
CA ALA A 243 -12.39 1.38 -31.99
C ALA A 243 -11.00 1.39 -32.63
N VAL A 244 -10.47 0.21 -32.96
CA VAL A 244 -9.17 0.07 -33.65
C VAL A 244 -9.17 0.75 -35.03
N LYS A 245 -10.32 0.82 -35.72
CA LYS A 245 -10.45 1.48 -37.04
C LYS A 245 -10.40 3.00 -36.95
N THR A 246 -10.79 3.57 -35.81
CA THR A 246 -10.81 5.02 -35.57
C THR A 246 -9.94 5.37 -34.37
N PRO A 247 -8.61 5.54 -34.54
CA PRO A 247 -7.69 5.68 -33.43
C PRO A 247 -7.74 7.05 -32.73
N ASN A 248 -8.25 8.11 -33.39
CA ASN A 248 -8.33 9.43 -32.78
C ASN A 248 -9.36 9.45 -31.64
N VAL A 249 -8.96 10.00 -30.48
CA VAL A 249 -9.74 9.97 -29.25
C VAL A 249 -11.09 10.69 -29.39
N VAL A 250 -11.09 11.89 -29.96
CA VAL A 250 -12.30 12.71 -30.10
C VAL A 250 -13.25 12.09 -31.12
N GLU A 251 -12.75 11.62 -32.26
CA GLU A 251 -13.56 10.97 -33.29
C GLU A 251 -14.16 9.63 -32.82
N ALA A 252 -13.40 8.83 -32.09
CA ALA A 252 -13.87 7.54 -31.56
C ALA A 252 -14.98 7.72 -30.52
N THR A 253 -14.84 8.71 -29.64
CA THR A 253 -15.75 8.94 -28.51
C THR A 253 -17.01 9.72 -28.87
N ASN A 254 -16.95 10.62 -29.85
CA ASN A 254 -18.08 11.46 -30.26
C ASN A 254 -19.01 10.79 -31.30
N LYS A 255 -18.96 9.45 -31.42
CA LYS A 255 -19.88 8.71 -32.29
C LYS A 255 -21.32 8.76 -31.74
N PRO A 256 -22.33 8.97 -32.59
CA PRO A 256 -23.71 9.08 -32.15
C PRO A 256 -24.21 7.78 -31.51
N GLY A 257 -24.78 7.87 -30.32
CA GLY A 257 -25.35 6.72 -29.60
C GLY A 257 -24.33 5.79 -28.92
N LEU A 258 -23.03 6.09 -28.97
CA LEU A 258 -22.00 5.25 -28.32
C LEU A 258 -22.16 5.20 -26.81
N TYR A 259 -22.40 6.35 -26.18
CA TYR A 259 -22.64 6.45 -24.74
C TYR A 259 -23.83 5.58 -24.30
N GLU A 260 -24.95 5.64 -25.03
CA GLU A 260 -26.15 4.86 -24.71
C GLU A 260 -25.91 3.35 -24.83
N LYS A 261 -25.14 2.91 -25.83
CA LYS A 261 -24.74 1.50 -25.99
C LYS A 261 -23.84 1.02 -24.85
N LEU A 262 -22.84 1.82 -24.46
CA LEU A 262 -21.95 1.50 -23.35
C LEU A 262 -22.71 1.44 -22.02
N GLU A 263 -23.65 2.34 -21.80
CA GLU A 263 -24.50 2.37 -20.61
C GLU A 263 -25.47 1.17 -20.55
N ASP A 264 -26.01 0.72 -21.68
CA ASP A 264 -26.81 -0.52 -21.75
C ASP A 264 -25.96 -1.76 -21.43
N MET A 265 -24.77 -1.88 -22.04
CA MET A 265 -23.83 -2.96 -21.74
C MET A 265 -23.44 -2.98 -20.26
N LYS A 266 -23.15 -1.81 -19.66
CA LYS A 266 -22.86 -1.68 -18.23
C LYS A 266 -24.00 -2.24 -17.36
N LYS A 267 -25.24 -1.88 -17.66
CA LYS A 267 -26.42 -2.38 -16.92
C LYS A 267 -26.56 -3.90 -17.04
N ARG A 268 -26.38 -4.45 -18.24
CA ARG A 268 -26.47 -5.89 -18.49
C ARG A 268 -25.33 -6.67 -17.81
N LEU A 269 -24.10 -6.11 -17.79
CA LEU A 269 -22.96 -6.68 -17.05
C LEU A 269 -23.22 -6.68 -15.54
N ALA A 270 -23.80 -5.61 -15.00
CA ALA A 270 -24.14 -5.53 -13.56
C ALA A 270 -25.15 -6.60 -13.12
N VAL A 271 -26.09 -6.97 -14.00
CA VAL A 271 -27.02 -8.09 -13.73
C VAL A 271 -26.26 -9.42 -13.62
N CYS A 272 -25.29 -9.65 -14.51
CA CYS A 272 -24.47 -10.86 -14.49
C CYS A 272 -23.58 -10.92 -13.22
N GLU A 273 -22.99 -9.79 -12.83
CA GLU A 273 -22.18 -9.68 -11.60
C GLU A 273 -23.03 -9.96 -10.34
N LYS A 274 -24.24 -9.40 -10.27
CA LYS A 274 -25.16 -9.64 -9.15
C LYS A 274 -25.55 -11.12 -9.03
N ALA A 275 -25.90 -11.75 -10.15
CA ALA A 275 -26.25 -13.17 -10.16
C ALA A 275 -25.06 -14.06 -9.75
N LEU A 276 -23.84 -13.71 -10.20
CA LEU A 276 -22.62 -14.39 -9.76
C LEU A 276 -22.39 -14.22 -8.25
N ALA A 277 -22.61 -13.03 -7.70
CA ALA A 277 -22.47 -12.78 -6.26
C ALA A 277 -23.47 -13.61 -5.43
N GLU A 278 -24.73 -13.70 -5.86
CA GLU A 278 -25.76 -14.54 -5.22
C GLU A 278 -25.42 -16.04 -5.30
N TYR A 279 -24.88 -16.49 -6.44
CA TYR A 279 -24.38 -17.86 -6.60
C TYR A 279 -23.20 -18.16 -5.66
N LEU A 280 -22.21 -17.27 -5.58
CA LEU A 280 -21.06 -17.42 -4.67
C LEU A 280 -21.50 -17.45 -3.21
N GLU A 281 -22.51 -16.64 -2.83
CA GLU A 281 -23.06 -16.67 -1.47
C GLU A 281 -23.77 -17.98 -1.17
N THR A 282 -24.49 -18.54 -2.15
CA THR A 282 -25.07 -19.89 -2.04
C THR A 282 -23.98 -20.95 -1.84
N LYS A 283 -22.84 -20.83 -2.52
CA LYS A 283 -21.69 -21.73 -2.32
C LYS A 283 -21.01 -21.53 -0.98
N ARG A 284 -20.93 -20.31 -0.44
CA ARG A 284 -20.44 -20.04 0.92
C ARG A 284 -21.33 -20.67 1.99
N LEU A 285 -22.65 -20.63 1.81
CA LEU A 285 -23.60 -21.32 2.70
C LEU A 285 -23.42 -22.85 2.66
N ALA A 286 -23.16 -23.40 1.47
CA ALA A 286 -22.92 -24.85 1.29
C ALA A 286 -21.54 -25.28 1.82
N PHE A 287 -20.52 -24.43 1.68
CA PHE A 287 -19.14 -24.68 2.10
C PHE A 287 -18.64 -23.53 2.97
N PRO A 288 -18.86 -23.62 4.30
CA PRO A 288 -18.63 -22.50 5.20
C PRO A 288 -17.18 -22.04 5.34
N ARG A 289 -16.22 -22.84 4.84
CA ARG A 289 -14.80 -22.45 4.74
C ARG A 289 -14.57 -21.29 3.75
N PHE A 290 -15.48 -21.06 2.81
CA PHE A 290 -15.39 -19.99 1.82
C PHE A 290 -15.76 -18.60 2.35
N TYR A 291 -16.24 -18.50 3.60
CA TYR A 291 -16.40 -17.20 4.28
C TYR A 291 -15.06 -16.53 4.64
N PHE A 292 -13.96 -17.31 4.66
CA PHE A 292 -12.61 -16.81 4.99
C PHE A 292 -11.80 -16.43 3.75
N VAL A 293 -12.40 -16.49 2.57
CA VAL A 293 -11.76 -16.32 1.26
C VAL A 293 -12.45 -15.18 0.52
N SER A 294 -11.69 -14.32 -0.17
CA SER A 294 -12.25 -13.24 -0.98
C SER A 294 -13.11 -13.80 -2.12
N SER A 295 -14.06 -13.01 -2.65
CA SER A 295 -14.88 -13.47 -3.79
C SER A 295 -14.05 -13.79 -5.04
N ALA A 296 -12.92 -13.09 -5.24
CA ALA A 296 -12.01 -13.33 -6.36
C ALA A 296 -11.23 -14.64 -6.19
N ASP A 297 -10.69 -14.89 -5.00
CA ASP A 297 -9.97 -16.13 -4.72
C ASP A 297 -10.91 -17.34 -4.65
N LEU A 298 -12.17 -17.14 -4.23
CA LEU A 298 -13.19 -18.19 -4.25
C LEU A 298 -13.45 -18.67 -5.69
N LEU A 299 -13.48 -17.75 -6.65
CA LEU A 299 -13.60 -18.07 -8.08
C LEU A 299 -12.35 -18.78 -8.62
N ASP A 300 -11.15 -18.39 -8.17
CA ASP A 300 -9.89 -19.07 -8.50
C ASP A 300 -9.78 -20.48 -7.87
N ILE A 301 -10.26 -20.66 -6.64
CA ILE A 301 -10.27 -21.96 -5.95
C ILE A 301 -11.31 -22.90 -6.58
N LEU A 302 -12.49 -22.37 -6.95
CA LEU A 302 -13.50 -23.14 -7.68
C LEU A 302 -13.01 -23.54 -9.08
N SER A 303 -12.07 -22.78 -9.66
CA SER A 303 -11.49 -23.11 -10.96
C SER A 303 -10.25 -24.01 -10.90
N ASN A 304 -9.51 -24.10 -9.79
CA ASN A 304 -8.24 -24.84 -9.72
C ASN A 304 -7.93 -25.55 -8.37
N GLY A 305 -8.76 -26.52 -7.95
CA GLY A 305 -8.58 -27.20 -6.65
C GLY A 305 -7.97 -28.60 -6.72
N ASN A 306 -6.70 -28.77 -6.33
CA ASN A 306 -6.15 -30.02 -5.75
C ASN A 306 -4.71 -29.84 -5.21
N ASP A 307 -4.52 -29.75 -3.88
CA ASP A 307 -3.52 -30.53 -3.11
C ASP A 307 -3.55 -30.15 -1.61
N PRO A 308 -3.55 -31.10 -0.66
CA PRO A 308 -3.23 -30.79 0.74
C PRO A 308 -2.16 -31.71 1.35
N VAL A 309 -1.21 -31.12 2.09
CA VAL A 309 -0.22 -31.86 2.90
C VAL A 309 -0.15 -31.30 4.33
N GLU A 310 -0.82 -31.96 5.29
CA GLU A 310 -0.59 -31.78 6.75
C GLU A 310 -0.99 -33.04 7.55
N VAL A 311 -0.08 -34.02 7.72
CA VAL A 311 -0.35 -35.25 8.52
C VAL A 311 0.73 -35.55 9.58
N ALA A 312 1.90 -34.89 9.57
CA ALA A 312 3.03 -35.31 10.42
C ALA A 312 2.97 -34.83 11.89
N LEU A 313 2.32 -33.71 12.20
CA LEU A 313 2.41 -33.07 13.53
C LEU A 313 1.58 -33.77 14.61
N THR A 314 0.43 -34.34 14.23
CA THR A 314 -0.52 -34.95 15.18
C THR A 314 -0.01 -36.27 15.77
N CYS A 315 0.85 -37.01 15.06
CA CYS A 315 1.38 -38.29 15.51
C CYS A 315 2.32 -38.16 16.72
N THR A 316 3.15 -37.10 16.79
CA THR A 316 4.13 -36.92 17.88
C THR A 316 3.46 -36.60 19.23
N GLN A 317 2.38 -35.81 19.23
CA GLN A 317 1.64 -35.45 20.44
C GLN A 317 0.85 -36.64 21.04
N ILE A 318 0.34 -37.51 20.18
CA ILE A 318 -0.32 -38.78 20.58
C ILE A 318 0.70 -39.73 21.22
N TRP A 319 1.89 -39.84 20.63
CA TRP A 319 2.96 -40.70 21.15
C TRP A 319 3.45 -40.23 22.52
N TRP A 320 3.67 -38.92 22.70
CA TRP A 320 4.07 -38.35 23.99
C TRP A 320 3.05 -38.61 25.11
N THR A 321 1.75 -38.44 24.83
CA THR A 321 0.67 -38.67 25.80
C THR A 321 0.62 -40.14 26.23
N THR A 322 0.90 -41.05 25.31
CA THR A 322 0.98 -42.50 25.57
C THR A 322 2.21 -42.86 26.43
N GLU A 323 3.39 -42.31 26.11
CA GLU A 323 4.62 -42.57 26.89
C GLU A 323 4.56 -42.00 28.31
N VAL A 324 3.97 -40.81 28.50
CA VAL A 324 3.75 -40.24 29.83
C VAL A 324 2.75 -41.11 30.64
N GLY A 325 1.68 -41.60 30.01
CA GLY A 325 0.75 -42.53 30.64
C GLY A 325 1.41 -43.85 31.09
N MET A 326 2.28 -44.42 30.25
CA MET A 326 3.06 -45.61 30.61
C MET A 326 4.06 -45.35 31.76
N ALA A 327 4.68 -44.16 31.80
CA ALA A 327 5.58 -43.79 32.89
C ALA A 327 4.85 -43.65 34.24
N PHE A 328 3.61 -43.14 34.23
CA PHE A 328 2.76 -43.11 35.42
C PHE A 328 2.29 -44.50 35.85
N ALA A 329 1.91 -45.38 34.92
CA ALA A 329 1.55 -46.76 35.24
C ALA A 329 2.70 -47.53 35.92
N ARG A 330 3.94 -47.37 35.43
CA ARG A 330 5.14 -47.96 36.05
C ARG A 330 5.45 -47.36 37.44
N LEU A 331 5.16 -46.08 37.65
CA LEU A 331 5.27 -45.46 38.96
C LEU A 331 4.25 -46.06 39.95
N GLU A 332 3.04 -46.34 39.49
CA GLU A 332 1.99 -47.02 40.28
C GLU A 332 2.33 -48.47 40.61
N GLU A 333 3.08 -49.15 39.72
CA GLU A 333 3.64 -50.50 39.94
C GLU A 333 4.85 -50.52 40.91
N GLY A 334 5.29 -49.37 41.42
CA GLY A 334 6.35 -49.26 42.44
C GLY A 334 7.75 -48.87 41.92
N TYR A 335 7.90 -48.57 40.62
CA TYR A 335 9.17 -48.08 40.06
C TYR A 335 9.34 -46.57 40.30
N GLU A 336 9.85 -46.19 41.47
CA GLU A 336 9.99 -44.78 41.89
C GLU A 336 10.84 -43.89 40.95
N ASN A 337 11.75 -44.48 40.17
CA ASN A 337 12.61 -43.77 39.23
C ASN A 337 12.06 -43.70 37.79
N ALA A 338 10.90 -44.29 37.49
CA ALA A 338 10.37 -44.41 36.12
C ALA A 338 10.26 -43.06 35.38
N ILE A 339 9.81 -42.00 36.06
CA ILE A 339 9.69 -40.65 35.47
C ILE A 339 11.08 -40.00 35.30
N LYS A 340 12.05 -40.27 36.19
CA LYS A 340 13.43 -39.75 36.08
C LYS A 340 14.20 -40.41 34.94
N ASP A 341 14.03 -41.72 34.74
CA ASP A 341 14.67 -42.44 33.64
C ASP A 341 14.04 -42.09 32.29
N TYR A 342 12.73 -41.84 32.26
CA TYR A 342 12.06 -41.28 31.08
C TYR A 342 12.59 -39.87 30.73
N ASN A 343 12.80 -39.00 31.73
CA ASN A 343 13.39 -37.68 31.50
C ASN A 343 14.82 -37.76 30.90
N LYS A 344 15.66 -38.70 31.37
CA LYS A 344 16.98 -38.96 30.76
C LYS A 344 16.87 -39.45 29.31
N LYS A 345 15.89 -40.32 29.01
CA LYS A 345 15.62 -40.78 27.64
C LYS A 345 15.22 -39.61 26.73
N GLN A 346 14.34 -38.71 27.21
CA GLN A 346 13.94 -37.50 26.46
C GLN A 346 15.15 -36.59 26.17
N ILE A 347 16.05 -36.39 27.13
CA ILE A 347 17.29 -35.61 26.93
C ILE A 347 18.17 -36.25 25.85
N SER A 348 18.34 -37.59 25.87
CA SER A 348 19.12 -38.29 24.85
C SER A 348 18.49 -38.18 23.46
N GLN A 349 17.16 -38.25 23.34
CA GLN A 349 16.45 -38.12 22.07
C GLN A 349 16.54 -36.69 21.53
N LEU A 350 16.38 -35.69 22.40
CA LEU A 350 16.52 -34.28 22.07
C LEU A 350 17.93 -33.99 21.50
N ASN A 351 18.99 -34.52 22.13
CA ASN A 351 20.36 -34.33 21.64
C ASN A 351 20.60 -34.90 20.24
N VAL A 352 19.93 -36.00 19.88
CA VAL A 352 19.97 -36.57 18.52
C VAL A 352 19.27 -35.63 17.53
N LEU A 353 18.11 -35.08 17.88
CA LEU A 353 17.38 -34.13 17.04
C LEU A 353 18.15 -32.81 16.85
N ILE A 354 18.80 -32.29 17.90
CA ILE A 354 19.67 -31.11 17.83
C ILE A 354 20.84 -31.35 16.87
N THR A 355 21.48 -32.52 16.95
CA THR A 355 22.58 -32.90 16.06
C THR A 355 22.12 -32.94 14.60
N LEU A 356 20.89 -33.37 14.33
CA LEU A 356 20.30 -33.36 12.99
C LEU A 356 20.05 -31.93 12.47
N LEU A 357 19.67 -30.98 13.33
CA LEU A 357 19.45 -29.57 12.95
C LEU A 357 20.71 -28.84 12.49
N ILE A 358 21.88 -29.29 12.96
CA ILE A 358 23.20 -28.78 12.54
C ILE A 358 23.58 -29.30 11.14
N GLY A 359 22.98 -30.41 10.69
CA GLY A 359 23.24 -31.02 9.39
C GLY A 359 22.67 -30.26 8.19
N ASN A 360 23.02 -30.72 6.99
CA ASN A 360 22.46 -30.20 5.74
C ASN A 360 21.01 -30.69 5.58
N LEU A 361 20.07 -29.78 5.81
CA LEU A 361 18.62 -30.00 5.71
C LEU A 361 17.97 -28.94 4.82
N ASN A 362 16.94 -29.32 4.10
CA ASN A 362 16.10 -28.40 3.32
C ASN A 362 15.31 -27.50 4.27
N ALA A 363 14.93 -26.28 3.84
CA ALA A 363 14.23 -25.31 4.69
C ALA A 363 12.94 -25.88 5.32
N GLY A 364 12.17 -26.65 4.56
CA GLY A 364 10.95 -27.31 5.04
C GLY A 364 11.22 -28.40 6.09
N ASP A 365 12.23 -29.25 5.88
CA ASP A 365 12.54 -30.33 6.83
C ASP A 365 13.20 -29.81 8.11
N ARG A 366 13.99 -28.74 7.99
CA ARG A 366 14.51 -28.01 9.15
C ARG A 366 13.38 -27.42 9.99
N MET A 367 12.40 -26.80 9.35
CA MET A 367 11.23 -26.26 10.05
C MET A 367 10.47 -27.38 10.79
N LYS A 368 10.25 -28.54 10.16
CA LYS A 368 9.61 -29.70 10.79
C LYS A 368 10.39 -30.19 12.02
N ILE A 369 11.70 -30.36 11.90
CA ILE A 369 12.54 -30.85 13.00
C ILE A 369 12.62 -29.81 14.12
N MET A 370 12.71 -28.51 13.81
CA MET A 370 12.61 -27.43 14.80
C MET A 370 11.29 -27.49 15.55
N THR A 371 10.16 -27.68 14.85
CA THR A 371 8.84 -27.79 15.49
C THR A 371 8.79 -28.98 16.45
N ILE A 372 9.35 -30.14 16.07
CA ILE A 372 9.43 -31.31 16.93
C ILE A 372 10.31 -31.03 18.16
N CYS A 373 11.49 -30.43 17.97
CA CYS A 373 12.37 -30.05 19.08
C CYS A 373 11.69 -29.12 20.07
N THR A 374 10.98 -28.08 19.61
CA THR A 374 10.25 -27.14 20.48
C THR A 374 9.23 -27.86 21.37
N ILE A 375 8.48 -28.81 20.80
CA ILE A 375 7.51 -29.62 21.55
C ILE A 375 8.22 -30.54 22.55
N ASP A 376 9.31 -31.19 22.15
CA ASP A 376 10.05 -32.13 22.99
C ASP A 376 10.75 -31.45 24.19
N VAL A 377 11.24 -30.20 24.03
CA VAL A 377 11.75 -29.42 25.17
C VAL A 377 10.63 -29.11 26.16
N HIS A 378 9.46 -28.64 25.67
CA HIS A 378 8.30 -28.40 26.52
C HIS A 378 7.82 -29.67 27.25
N ALA A 379 7.76 -30.78 26.53
CA ALA A 379 7.43 -32.10 27.08
C ALA A 379 8.39 -32.51 28.20
N ARG A 380 9.71 -32.36 27.98
CA ARG A 380 10.76 -32.63 28.97
C ARG A 380 10.59 -31.76 30.22
N ASP A 381 10.29 -30.48 30.05
CA ASP A 381 10.18 -29.53 31.17
C ASP A 381 8.93 -29.73 32.01
N VAL A 382 7.81 -30.13 31.38
CA VAL A 382 6.61 -30.57 32.11
C VAL A 382 6.94 -31.80 32.95
N VAL A 383 7.64 -32.79 32.38
CA VAL A 383 8.07 -33.99 33.10
C VAL A 383 9.04 -33.64 34.25
N ALA A 384 10.00 -32.73 34.03
CA ALA A 384 10.93 -32.25 35.06
C ALA A 384 10.21 -31.52 36.20
N LYS A 385 9.21 -30.70 35.88
CA LYS A 385 8.33 -30.05 36.88
C LYS A 385 7.52 -31.09 37.66
N MET A 386 7.00 -32.13 37.01
CA MET A 386 6.28 -33.22 37.68
C MET A 386 7.16 -34.00 38.66
N ILE A 387 8.44 -34.25 38.32
CA ILE A 387 9.43 -34.86 39.22
C ILE A 387 9.65 -33.98 40.45
N THR A 388 9.83 -32.68 40.24
CA THR A 388 10.11 -31.70 41.31
C THR A 388 8.89 -31.51 42.22
N ALA A 389 7.68 -31.51 41.66
CA ALA A 389 6.42 -31.32 42.36
C ALA A 389 5.85 -32.60 43.00
N LYS A 390 6.48 -33.77 42.82
CA LYS A 390 5.96 -35.09 43.25
C LYS A 390 4.49 -35.29 42.85
N ALA A 391 4.14 -34.94 41.61
CA ALA A 391 2.75 -34.94 41.16
C ALA A 391 2.17 -36.37 41.10
N ARG A 392 1.05 -36.60 41.79
CA ARG A 392 0.15 -37.76 41.58
C ARG A 392 -0.95 -37.37 40.60
N PRO A 393 -1.50 -38.30 39.80
CA PRO A 393 -2.52 -37.98 38.81
C PRO A 393 -3.76 -37.38 39.48
N ARG A 394 -4.06 -36.12 39.16
CA ARG A 394 -5.39 -35.52 39.35
C ARG A 394 -5.95 -35.22 37.97
N GLY A 395 -7.15 -35.72 37.71
CA GLY A 395 -7.79 -35.66 36.41
C GLY A 395 -8.06 -34.23 35.91
N GLY A 396 -7.90 -34.08 34.60
CA GLY A 396 -8.62 -33.11 33.74
C GLY A 396 -8.40 -31.63 34.01
N GLY A 397 -7.63 -30.97 33.15
CA GLY A 397 -7.53 -29.50 33.12
C GLY A 397 -8.91 -28.83 32.94
N PRO A 398 -9.29 -27.87 33.79
CA PRO A 398 -10.61 -27.23 33.72
C PRO A 398 -10.56 -26.01 32.82
N SER A 399 -10.74 -26.16 31.51
CA SER A 399 -10.95 -25.00 30.61
C SER A 399 -11.87 -25.25 29.42
N LEU A 400 -11.93 -26.47 28.86
CA LEU A 400 -12.83 -26.78 27.73
C LEU A 400 -14.22 -27.31 28.12
N HIS A 401 -14.49 -27.45 29.43
CA HIS A 401 -15.78 -27.94 29.92
C HIS A 401 -16.86 -26.84 29.99
N LEU A 402 -16.49 -25.58 29.71
CA LEU A 402 -17.40 -24.43 29.64
C LEU A 402 -17.36 -23.86 28.23
N ILE A 403 -18.52 -23.84 27.59
CA ILE A 403 -18.84 -23.28 26.28
C ILE A 403 -18.67 -21.75 26.33
N MET A 404 -17.44 -21.27 26.56
CA MET A 404 -17.13 -19.86 26.69
C MET A 404 -15.81 -19.54 26.00
N GLY A 405 -15.81 -18.47 25.22
CA GLY A 405 -14.62 -17.89 24.64
C GLY A 405 -13.64 -17.37 25.69
N GLY A 406 -12.36 -17.30 25.34
CA GLY A 406 -11.32 -16.74 26.21
C GLY A 406 -11.01 -15.28 25.88
N ALA A 407 -10.73 -14.47 26.90
CA ALA A 407 -10.21 -13.12 26.78
C ALA A 407 -8.80 -13.00 27.40
N PRO A 408 -7.75 -13.52 26.75
CA PRO A 408 -6.37 -13.24 27.16
C PRO A 408 -6.07 -11.74 27.14
N ALA A 409 -5.72 -11.19 28.30
CA ALA A 409 -5.40 -9.79 28.51
C ALA A 409 -4.04 -9.66 29.19
N GLY A 410 -3.21 -8.74 28.70
CA GLY A 410 -1.86 -8.51 29.22
C GLY A 410 -1.05 -7.57 28.33
N PRO A 411 0.14 -7.13 28.75
CA PRO A 411 0.99 -6.23 27.96
C PRO A 411 1.31 -6.76 26.55
N ALA A 412 1.67 -5.86 25.64
CA ALA A 412 2.13 -6.25 24.30
C ALA A 412 3.34 -7.20 24.37
N GLY A 413 3.44 -8.15 23.43
CA GLY A 413 4.56 -9.10 23.39
C GLY A 413 4.50 -10.26 24.40
N THR A 414 3.41 -10.41 25.15
CA THR A 414 3.21 -11.53 26.10
C THR A 414 2.74 -12.84 25.45
N GLY A 415 2.59 -12.90 24.12
CA GLY A 415 2.23 -14.12 23.39
C GLY A 415 0.74 -14.49 23.42
N LYS A 416 -0.17 -13.53 23.67
CA LYS A 416 -1.63 -13.78 23.77
C LYS A 416 -2.22 -14.50 22.55
N THR A 417 -1.93 -13.97 21.37
CA THR A 417 -2.40 -14.49 20.08
C THR A 417 -1.77 -15.86 19.78
N GLU A 418 -0.49 -16.00 20.08
CA GLU A 418 0.31 -17.19 19.76
C GLU A 418 -0.07 -18.37 20.68
N THR A 419 -0.33 -18.13 21.96
CA THR A 419 -0.89 -19.14 22.87
C THR A 419 -2.23 -19.68 22.37
N THR A 420 -3.09 -18.81 21.79
CA THR A 420 -4.39 -19.23 21.26
C THR A 420 -4.23 -20.07 19.98
N LYS A 421 -3.33 -19.67 19.07
CA LYS A 421 -3.00 -20.44 17.86
C LYS A 421 -2.41 -21.81 18.20
N ASP A 422 -1.45 -21.85 19.12
CA ASP A 422 -0.76 -23.08 19.50
C ASP A 422 -1.70 -24.03 20.23
N LEU A 423 -2.60 -23.52 21.07
CA LEU A 423 -3.65 -24.32 21.70
C LEU A 423 -4.58 -24.95 20.66
N GLY A 424 -5.06 -24.18 19.68
CA GLY A 424 -5.90 -24.73 18.62
C GLY A 424 -5.16 -25.77 17.79
N ARG A 425 -3.90 -25.52 17.40
CA ARG A 425 -3.06 -26.48 16.67
C ARG A 425 -2.89 -27.79 17.46
N ALA A 426 -2.68 -27.73 18.78
CA ALA A 426 -2.57 -28.89 19.64
C ALA A 426 -3.89 -29.69 19.76
N LEU A 427 -5.03 -29.02 19.62
CA LEU A 427 -6.35 -29.65 19.63
C LEU A 427 -6.80 -30.12 18.24
N GLY A 428 -5.98 -29.92 17.20
CA GLY A 428 -6.36 -30.20 15.82
C GLY A 428 -7.44 -29.25 15.28
N THR A 429 -7.60 -28.07 15.90
CA THR A 429 -8.59 -27.05 15.53
C THR A 429 -7.90 -25.88 14.85
N MET A 430 -8.38 -25.52 13.66
CA MET A 430 -7.90 -24.35 12.93
C MET A 430 -8.24 -23.06 13.69
N VAL A 431 -7.25 -22.18 13.86
CA VAL A 431 -7.42 -20.86 14.50
C VAL A 431 -7.17 -19.77 13.47
N TYR A 432 -8.21 -19.01 13.14
CA TYR A 432 -8.13 -17.81 12.32
C TYR A 432 -7.83 -16.61 13.21
N VAL A 433 -6.85 -15.80 12.84
CA VAL A 433 -6.49 -14.60 13.60
C VAL A 433 -6.84 -13.35 12.80
N PHE A 434 -7.65 -12.50 13.39
CA PHE A 434 -8.15 -11.27 12.78
C PHE A 434 -7.61 -10.08 13.56
N ASN A 435 -6.87 -9.19 12.89
CA ASN A 435 -6.40 -7.96 13.52
C ASN A 435 -7.54 -6.92 13.52
N CYS A 436 -7.94 -6.44 14.68
CA CYS A 436 -9.04 -5.49 14.79
C CYS A 436 -8.56 -4.05 14.56
N SER A 437 -9.42 -3.27 13.90
CA SER A 437 -9.19 -1.85 13.63
C SER A 437 -10.44 -1.05 13.95
N GLU A 438 -10.31 0.27 14.08
CA GLU A 438 -11.44 1.19 14.27
C GLU A 438 -12.44 1.16 13.09
N GLN A 439 -11.98 0.78 11.89
CA GLN A 439 -12.79 0.74 10.66
C GLN A 439 -13.56 -0.58 10.50
N MET A 440 -13.41 -1.55 11.41
CA MET A 440 -14.16 -2.80 11.33
C MET A 440 -15.66 -2.58 11.52
N ASP A 441 -16.46 -3.13 10.62
CA ASP A 441 -17.91 -3.06 10.69
C ASP A 441 -18.54 -4.33 11.30
N TYR A 442 -19.76 -4.18 11.81
CA TYR A 442 -20.50 -5.29 12.41
C TYR A 442 -20.93 -6.35 11.38
N LYS A 443 -21.03 -6.00 10.09
CA LYS A 443 -21.40 -6.93 9.03
C LYS A 443 -20.26 -7.87 8.68
N SER A 444 -19.03 -7.37 8.55
CA SER A 444 -17.85 -8.22 8.34
C SER A 444 -17.61 -9.14 9.53
N CYS A 445 -17.72 -8.61 10.76
CA CYS A 445 -17.66 -9.45 11.96
C CYS A 445 -18.74 -10.55 11.94
N GLY A 446 -19.96 -10.19 11.57
CA GLY A 446 -21.07 -11.12 11.40
C GLY A 446 -20.75 -12.26 10.43
N ASN A 447 -20.21 -11.93 9.24
CA ASN A 447 -19.82 -12.94 8.24
C ASN A 447 -18.70 -13.86 8.75
N ILE A 448 -17.72 -13.31 9.47
CA ILE A 448 -16.66 -14.11 10.12
C ILE A 448 -17.28 -15.07 11.13
N TYR A 449 -18.19 -14.61 12.00
CA TYR A 449 -18.87 -15.47 12.97
C TYR A 449 -19.75 -16.54 12.31
N LYS A 450 -20.41 -16.24 11.18
CA LYS A 450 -21.12 -17.25 10.37
C LYS A 450 -20.16 -18.36 9.92
N GLY A 451 -19.04 -17.98 9.30
CA GLY A 451 -18.01 -18.91 8.87
C GLY A 451 -17.46 -19.76 10.01
N LEU A 452 -17.14 -19.14 11.16
CA LEU A 452 -16.64 -19.85 12.34
C LEU A 452 -17.67 -20.83 12.91
N ALA A 453 -18.94 -20.42 13.05
CA ALA A 453 -20.01 -21.25 13.61
C ALA A 453 -20.30 -22.49 12.76
N GLN A 454 -20.29 -22.33 11.44
CA GLN A 454 -20.59 -23.40 10.50
C GLN A 454 -19.38 -24.31 10.20
N THR A 455 -18.15 -23.84 10.40
CA THR A 455 -16.92 -24.68 10.27
C THR A 455 -16.49 -25.33 11.58
N GLY A 456 -16.89 -24.78 12.72
CA GLY A 456 -16.42 -25.23 14.02
C GLY A 456 -14.96 -24.83 14.32
N ALA A 457 -14.39 -23.93 13.53
CA ALA A 457 -13.05 -23.38 13.73
C ALA A 457 -13.03 -22.32 14.84
N TRP A 458 -11.84 -21.94 15.27
CA TRP A 458 -11.64 -20.89 16.28
C TRP A 458 -11.27 -19.57 15.62
N GLY A 459 -11.81 -18.46 16.13
CA GLY A 459 -11.43 -17.11 15.74
C GLY A 459 -10.76 -16.40 16.92
N CYS A 460 -9.56 -15.87 16.71
CA CYS A 460 -8.86 -15.01 17.65
C CYS A 460 -8.85 -13.58 17.11
N PHE A 461 -9.61 -12.70 17.75
CA PHE A 461 -9.70 -11.29 17.40
C PHE A 461 -8.63 -10.53 18.19
N ASP A 462 -7.53 -10.24 17.51
CA ASP A 462 -6.40 -9.53 18.07
C ASP A 462 -6.73 -8.04 18.21
N GLU A 463 -6.32 -7.43 19.31
CA GLU A 463 -6.52 -6.00 19.55
C GLU A 463 -7.99 -5.57 19.54
N PHE A 464 -8.88 -6.43 20.05
CA PHE A 464 -10.34 -6.26 19.98
C PHE A 464 -10.86 -4.94 20.58
N ASN A 465 -10.08 -4.35 21.49
CA ASN A 465 -10.33 -3.04 22.10
C ASN A 465 -9.98 -1.83 21.20
N ARG A 466 -9.70 -2.04 19.91
CA ARG A 466 -9.61 -0.96 18.89
C ARG A 466 -10.94 -0.70 18.19
N ILE A 467 -11.90 -1.60 18.28
CA ILE A 467 -13.20 -1.42 17.63
C ILE A 467 -13.99 -0.33 18.37
N SER A 468 -14.75 0.47 17.63
CA SER A 468 -15.63 1.48 18.21
C SER A 468 -16.68 0.85 19.13
N VAL A 469 -17.04 1.55 20.20
CA VAL A 469 -17.99 1.06 21.21
C VAL A 469 -19.38 0.76 20.62
N GLU A 470 -19.78 1.53 19.61
CA GLU A 470 -21.05 1.33 18.88
C GLU A 470 -21.09 -0.04 18.18
N VAL A 471 -20.01 -0.39 17.48
CA VAL A 471 -19.89 -1.67 16.77
C VAL A 471 -19.75 -2.83 17.76
N LEU A 472 -18.97 -2.65 18.83
CA LEU A 472 -18.80 -3.65 19.89
C LEU A 472 -20.14 -4.05 20.54
N SER A 473 -21.06 -3.10 20.68
CA SER A 473 -22.39 -3.36 21.24
C SER A 473 -23.23 -4.29 20.36
N VAL A 474 -23.14 -4.15 19.04
CA VAL A 474 -23.79 -5.04 18.07
C VAL A 474 -23.10 -6.41 18.04
N ILE A 475 -21.76 -6.43 18.09
CA ILE A 475 -20.97 -7.67 18.14
C ILE A 475 -21.30 -8.49 19.39
N ALA A 476 -21.55 -7.86 20.54
CA ALA A 476 -21.96 -8.55 21.75
C ALA A 476 -23.23 -9.40 21.53
N VAL A 477 -24.21 -8.86 20.79
CA VAL A 477 -25.44 -9.58 20.44
C VAL A 477 -25.14 -10.76 19.50
N GLN A 478 -24.26 -10.57 18.53
CA GLN A 478 -23.84 -11.63 17.60
C GLN A 478 -23.14 -12.78 18.36
N VAL A 479 -22.12 -12.48 19.18
CA VAL A 479 -21.40 -13.50 19.96
C VAL A 479 -22.35 -14.23 20.91
N LYS A 480 -23.23 -13.49 21.59
CA LYS A 480 -24.24 -14.08 22.48
C LYS A 480 -25.20 -15.02 21.74
N CYS A 481 -25.64 -14.66 20.53
CA CYS A 481 -26.51 -15.50 19.71
C CYS A 481 -25.87 -16.87 19.42
N VAL A 482 -24.58 -16.88 19.06
CA VAL A 482 -23.81 -18.11 18.84
C VAL A 482 -23.68 -18.91 20.15
N GLN A 483 -23.28 -18.27 21.26
CA GLN A 483 -23.11 -18.95 22.55
C GLN A 483 -24.43 -19.55 23.08
N ASP A 484 -25.54 -18.83 22.97
CA ASP A 484 -26.85 -19.31 23.39
C ASP A 484 -27.32 -20.49 22.53
N ALA A 485 -27.01 -20.49 21.22
CA ALA A 485 -27.28 -21.62 20.34
C ALA A 485 -26.47 -22.87 20.73
N ILE A 486 -25.19 -22.71 21.10
CA ILE A 486 -24.35 -23.83 21.57
C ILE A 486 -24.84 -24.34 22.94
N ARG A 487 -25.18 -23.43 23.87
CA ARG A 487 -25.71 -23.79 25.20
C ARG A 487 -27.03 -24.54 25.09
N ALA A 488 -27.88 -24.15 24.15
CA ALA A 488 -29.13 -24.83 23.82
C ALA A 488 -28.92 -26.11 22.99
N LYS A 489 -27.67 -26.47 22.65
CA LYS A 489 -27.30 -27.64 21.84
C LYS A 489 -28.05 -27.70 20.50
N LYS A 490 -28.27 -26.55 19.88
CA LYS A 490 -28.94 -26.47 18.57
C LYS A 490 -28.02 -27.00 17.47
N LYS A 491 -28.60 -27.66 16.46
CA LYS A 491 -27.89 -28.04 15.23
C LYS A 491 -27.92 -26.94 14.16
N THR A 492 -28.99 -26.14 14.16
CA THR A 492 -29.18 -24.98 13.31
C THR A 492 -29.80 -23.85 14.12
N PHE A 493 -29.51 -22.61 13.75
CA PHE A 493 -30.05 -21.43 14.42
C PHE A 493 -30.15 -20.25 13.45
N ASN A 494 -31.05 -19.32 13.77
CA ASN A 494 -31.17 -18.08 13.02
C ASN A 494 -30.08 -17.10 13.50
N PHE A 495 -29.20 -16.70 12.59
CA PHE A 495 -28.14 -15.73 12.84
C PHE A 495 -28.20 -14.63 11.76
N LEU A 496 -28.41 -13.38 12.20
CA LEU A 496 -28.56 -12.21 11.31
C LEU A 496 -29.66 -12.35 10.24
N GLY A 497 -30.74 -13.10 10.54
CA GLY A 497 -31.87 -13.28 9.63
C GLY A 497 -31.80 -14.54 8.76
N GLU A 498 -30.70 -15.29 8.82
CA GLU A 498 -30.48 -16.51 8.03
C GLU A 498 -30.37 -17.74 8.94
N ILE A 499 -30.93 -18.87 8.50
CA ILE A 499 -30.81 -20.14 9.22
C ILE A 499 -29.50 -20.81 8.80
N ILE A 500 -28.54 -20.88 9.73
CA ILE A 500 -27.23 -21.50 9.51
C ILE A 500 -27.03 -22.75 10.37
N GLY A 501 -26.12 -23.63 9.92
CA GLY A 501 -25.64 -24.77 10.69
C GLY A 501 -24.73 -24.35 11.86
N LEU A 502 -24.68 -25.15 12.92
CA LEU A 502 -23.83 -24.92 14.07
C LEU A 502 -22.98 -26.16 14.37
N ILE A 503 -21.66 -25.99 14.35
CA ILE A 503 -20.70 -26.99 14.84
C ILE A 503 -20.25 -26.56 16.25
N PRO A 504 -20.54 -27.34 17.31
CA PRO A 504 -20.30 -26.94 18.70
C PRO A 504 -18.82 -26.69 19.07
N THR A 505 -17.87 -27.07 18.21
CA THR A 505 -16.43 -26.87 18.43
C THR A 505 -15.99 -25.43 18.20
N VAL A 506 -16.86 -24.58 17.65
CA VAL A 506 -16.56 -23.16 17.40
C VAL A 506 -16.11 -22.45 18.67
N GLY A 507 -15.06 -21.64 18.55
CA GLY A 507 -14.47 -20.87 19.65
C GLY A 507 -14.21 -19.43 19.21
N ILE A 508 -14.52 -18.46 20.07
CA ILE A 508 -14.23 -17.04 19.83
C ILE A 508 -13.34 -16.56 20.96
N PHE A 509 -12.16 -16.06 20.61
CA PHE A 509 -11.16 -15.54 21.54
C PHE A 509 -10.91 -14.07 21.22
N ILE A 510 -10.71 -13.25 22.25
CA ILE A 510 -10.40 -11.83 22.10
C ILE A 510 -9.10 -11.52 22.83
N THR A 511 -8.20 -10.76 22.23
CA THR A 511 -7.01 -10.28 22.94
C THR A 511 -7.16 -8.81 23.30
N MET A 512 -6.61 -8.42 24.45
CA MET A 512 -6.64 -7.04 24.92
C MET A 512 -5.26 -6.59 25.42
N ASN A 513 -4.90 -5.36 25.04
CA ASN A 513 -3.77 -4.62 25.58
C ASN A 513 -4.32 -3.47 26.45
N PRO A 514 -4.55 -3.69 27.76
CA PRO A 514 -5.02 -2.62 28.63
C PRO A 514 -3.93 -1.55 28.83
N GLY A 515 -4.32 -0.27 28.86
CA GLY A 515 -3.43 0.87 29.20
C GLY A 515 -2.66 1.51 28.05
N TYR A 516 -2.93 1.12 26.80
CA TYR A 516 -2.35 1.77 25.60
C TYR A 516 -3.26 2.89 25.07
N ALA A 517 -2.66 3.95 24.51
CA ALA A 517 -3.40 5.06 23.91
C ALA A 517 -4.25 4.60 22.70
N GLY A 518 -5.42 5.20 22.49
CA GLY A 518 -6.34 4.84 21.40
C GLY A 518 -7.12 3.53 21.63
N ARG A 519 -7.16 2.99 22.85
CA ARG A 519 -7.88 1.75 23.17
C ARG A 519 -9.14 2.01 23.99
N THR A 520 -10.25 1.40 23.60
CA THR A 520 -11.54 1.51 24.29
C THR A 520 -11.65 0.48 25.42
N GLU A 521 -12.37 0.84 26.48
CA GLU A 521 -12.79 -0.18 27.45
C GLU A 521 -13.95 -1.00 26.88
N LEU A 522 -13.88 -2.31 27.04
CA LEU A 522 -14.97 -3.17 26.59
C LEU A 522 -16.23 -2.94 27.43
N PRO A 523 -17.42 -2.86 26.82
CA PRO A 523 -18.69 -2.86 27.52
C PRO A 523 -18.86 -4.05 28.47
N GLU A 524 -19.50 -3.85 29.64
CA GLU A 524 -19.68 -4.91 30.65
C GLU A 524 -20.47 -6.12 30.14
N ASN A 525 -21.48 -5.87 29.31
CA ASN A 525 -22.27 -6.93 28.67
C ASN A 525 -21.43 -7.81 27.74
N LEU A 526 -20.37 -7.27 27.14
CA LEU A 526 -19.44 -7.99 26.27
C LEU A 526 -18.36 -8.71 27.10
N LYS A 527 -17.82 -8.06 28.15
CA LYS A 527 -16.90 -8.70 29.10
C LYS A 527 -17.51 -9.98 29.70
N ALA A 528 -18.80 -9.96 30.02
CA ALA A 528 -19.51 -11.12 30.56
C ALA A 528 -19.58 -12.33 29.61
N LEU A 529 -19.41 -12.13 28.29
CA LEU A 529 -19.43 -13.21 27.30
C LEU A 529 -18.10 -13.97 27.22
N PHE A 530 -17.01 -13.41 27.75
CA PHE A 530 -15.68 -14.00 27.66
C PHE A 530 -15.10 -14.27 29.04
N ARG A 531 -14.32 -15.34 29.15
CA ARG A 531 -13.57 -15.64 30.38
C ARG A 531 -12.27 -14.83 30.39
N PRO A 532 -12.03 -13.94 31.37
CA PRO A 532 -10.78 -13.20 31.44
C PRO A 532 -9.61 -14.15 31.76
N CYS A 533 -8.49 -13.97 31.05
CA CYS A 533 -7.26 -14.69 31.30
C CYS A 533 -6.11 -13.67 31.37
N ALA A 534 -5.54 -13.47 32.56
CA ALA A 534 -4.42 -12.56 32.72
C ALA A 534 -3.12 -13.24 32.26
N MET A 535 -2.54 -12.73 31.18
CA MET A 535 -1.26 -13.16 30.64
C MET A 535 -0.15 -12.33 31.27
N VAL A 536 0.68 -12.96 32.10
CA VAL A 536 1.85 -12.34 32.72
C VAL A 536 3.06 -12.48 31.78
N VAL A 537 4.06 -11.62 31.95
CA VAL A 537 5.33 -11.69 31.23
C VAL A 537 5.87 -13.13 31.32
N PRO A 538 6.17 -13.79 30.19
CA PRO A 538 6.63 -15.16 30.20
C PRO A 538 8.07 -15.27 30.73
N ASP A 539 8.46 -16.47 31.14
CA ASP A 539 9.83 -16.76 31.55
C ASP A 539 10.76 -16.75 30.32
N PHE A 540 11.46 -15.63 30.13
CA PHE A 540 12.37 -15.45 29.01
C PHE A 540 13.57 -16.39 29.04
N GLU A 541 14.00 -16.87 30.22
CA GLU A 541 15.12 -17.82 30.33
C GLU A 541 14.74 -19.16 29.71
N LEU A 542 13.55 -19.65 30.04
CA LEU A 542 13.02 -20.88 29.47
C LEU A 542 12.84 -20.78 27.95
N ILE A 543 12.26 -19.68 27.47
CA ILE A 543 12.06 -19.48 26.02
C ILE A 543 13.40 -19.39 25.29
N CYS A 544 14.37 -18.67 25.86
CA CYS A 544 15.71 -18.54 25.29
C CYS A 544 16.42 -19.91 25.21
N GLU A 545 16.29 -20.76 26.24
CA GLU A 545 16.81 -22.14 26.23
C GLU A 545 16.21 -22.96 25.08
N ILE A 546 14.87 -22.98 24.96
CA ILE A 546 14.16 -23.72 23.91
C ILE A 546 14.62 -23.28 22.52
N MET A 547 14.77 -21.97 22.32
CA MET A 547 15.17 -21.40 21.05
C MET A 547 16.63 -21.70 20.70
N LEU A 548 17.54 -21.64 21.68
CA LEU A 548 18.93 -22.03 21.49
C LEU A 548 19.05 -23.51 21.10
N VAL A 549 18.29 -24.38 21.77
CA VAL A 549 18.18 -25.80 21.41
C VAL A 549 17.71 -25.96 19.96
N ALA A 550 16.66 -25.24 19.56
CA ALA A 550 16.13 -25.27 18.20
C ALA A 550 17.12 -24.73 17.14
N GLU A 551 18.05 -23.87 17.55
CA GLU A 551 19.10 -23.30 16.69
C GLU A 551 20.39 -24.15 16.65
N GLY A 552 20.43 -25.27 17.39
CA GLY A 552 21.55 -26.22 17.34
C GLY A 552 22.56 -26.10 18.48
N PHE A 553 22.21 -25.45 19.59
CA PHE A 553 23.08 -25.30 20.76
C PHE A 553 22.88 -26.45 21.76
N LEU A 554 23.97 -27.04 22.23
CA LEU A 554 23.99 -28.12 23.23
C LEU A 554 24.02 -27.56 24.67
N ASP A 555 24.78 -26.48 24.91
CA ASP A 555 24.91 -25.84 26.23
C ASP A 555 23.84 -24.75 26.48
N ALA A 556 22.69 -24.88 25.80
CA ALA A 556 21.61 -23.90 25.71
C ALA A 556 21.14 -23.35 27.06
N ARG A 557 21.07 -24.18 28.11
CA ARG A 557 20.60 -23.77 29.44
C ARG A 557 21.53 -22.76 30.12
N LEU A 558 22.84 -23.00 30.09
CA LEU A 558 23.81 -22.08 30.68
C LEU A 558 23.87 -20.77 29.88
N LEU A 559 23.83 -20.89 28.56
CA LEU A 559 23.87 -19.78 27.62
C LEU A 559 22.62 -18.89 27.70
N ALA A 560 21.43 -19.48 27.85
CA ALA A 560 20.18 -18.75 28.06
C ALA A 560 20.22 -17.91 29.33
N ARG A 561 20.71 -18.49 30.44
CA ARG A 561 20.86 -17.75 31.70
C ARG A 561 21.79 -16.55 31.56
N LYS A 562 22.95 -16.72 30.90
CA LYS A 562 23.88 -15.62 30.61
C LYS A 562 23.25 -14.55 29.73
N PHE A 563 22.54 -14.95 28.68
CA PHE A 563 21.83 -14.04 27.77
C PHE A 563 20.82 -13.18 28.53
N ILE A 564 19.92 -13.80 29.28
CA ILE A 564 18.87 -13.07 30.00
C ILE A 564 19.46 -12.19 31.08
N THR A 565 20.50 -12.65 31.77
CA THR A 565 21.23 -11.82 32.75
C THR A 565 21.80 -10.56 32.08
N LEU A 566 22.43 -10.68 30.92
CA LEU A 566 22.92 -9.53 30.15
C LEU A 566 21.79 -8.56 29.83
N TYR A 567 20.68 -9.03 29.26
CA TYR A 567 19.56 -8.18 28.84
C TYR A 567 18.88 -7.48 30.03
N THR A 568 18.75 -8.17 31.17
CA THR A 568 18.26 -7.56 32.41
C THR A 568 19.22 -6.47 32.89
N LEU A 569 20.53 -6.73 32.92
CA LEU A 569 21.54 -5.73 33.31
C LEU A 569 21.56 -4.54 32.35
N CYS A 570 21.45 -4.77 31.03
CA CYS A 570 21.38 -3.69 30.05
C CYS A 570 20.13 -2.82 30.26
N LYS A 571 19.00 -3.42 30.60
CA LYS A 571 17.76 -2.68 30.91
C LYS A 571 17.88 -1.82 32.18
N GLU A 572 18.64 -2.27 33.16
CA GLU A 572 18.81 -1.58 34.45
C GLU A 572 19.91 -0.51 34.42
N LEU A 573 21.00 -0.75 33.69
CA LEU A 573 22.23 0.04 33.77
C LEU A 573 22.45 1.00 32.60
N LEU A 574 21.88 0.72 31.42
CA LEU A 574 22.01 1.62 30.27
C LEU A 574 21.03 2.80 30.38
N SER A 575 21.32 3.87 29.66
CA SER A 575 20.43 5.02 29.59
C SER A 575 19.04 4.64 29.04
N LYS A 576 18.00 5.35 29.49
CA LYS A 576 16.63 5.12 28.99
C LYS A 576 16.48 5.77 27.62
N GLN A 577 16.45 4.95 26.58
CA GLN A 577 16.22 5.36 25.20
C GLN A 577 14.94 4.71 24.66
N ASP A 578 14.15 5.45 23.88
CA ASP A 578 12.88 4.95 23.33
C ASP A 578 13.06 3.78 22.34
N HIS A 579 14.23 3.69 21.69
CA HIS A 579 14.55 2.66 20.70
C HIS A 579 15.21 1.41 21.30
N TYR A 580 15.45 1.37 22.62
CA TYR A 580 15.99 0.19 23.29
C TYR A 580 14.91 -0.86 23.51
N ASP A 581 15.06 -2.01 22.84
CA ASP A 581 14.17 -3.16 22.95
C ASP A 581 14.92 -4.37 23.54
N TRP A 582 14.56 -4.72 24.77
CA TRP A 582 15.05 -5.90 25.49
C TRP A 582 13.98 -7.00 25.62
N GLY A 583 12.89 -6.90 24.84
CA GLY A 583 11.76 -7.82 24.87
C GLY A 583 11.97 -9.09 24.03
N LEU A 584 10.97 -9.97 24.05
CA LEU A 584 11.04 -11.29 23.42
C LEU A 584 11.34 -11.25 21.92
N ARG A 585 10.88 -10.22 21.20
CA ARG A 585 11.16 -10.04 19.76
C ARG A 585 12.65 -9.79 19.50
N ALA A 586 13.28 -8.94 20.30
CA ALA A 586 14.72 -8.69 20.22
C ALA A 586 15.52 -9.95 20.56
N ILE A 587 15.13 -10.67 21.61
CA ILE A 587 15.72 -11.96 22.00
C ILE A 587 15.66 -12.94 20.82
N LYS A 588 14.46 -13.17 20.26
CA LYS A 588 14.25 -14.08 19.13
C LYS A 588 15.17 -13.77 17.95
N SER A 589 15.29 -12.50 17.57
CA SER A 589 16.14 -12.11 16.44
C SER A 589 17.62 -12.41 16.68
N VAL A 590 18.14 -12.17 17.88
CA VAL A 590 19.54 -12.51 18.19
C VAL A 590 19.77 -14.01 18.12
N LEU A 591 18.84 -14.81 18.66
CA LEU A 591 19.00 -16.26 18.69
C LEU A 591 19.00 -16.88 17.29
N VAL A 592 18.14 -16.39 16.38
CA VAL A 592 18.14 -16.81 14.97
C VAL A 592 19.49 -16.51 14.29
N VAL A 593 20.06 -15.32 14.56
CA VAL A 593 21.40 -14.96 14.05
C VAL A 593 22.47 -15.86 14.64
N ALA A 594 22.41 -16.13 15.95
CA ALA A 594 23.35 -17.00 16.64
C ALA A 594 23.33 -18.42 16.04
N GLY A 595 22.14 -18.96 15.72
CA GLY A 595 22.00 -20.23 15.02
C GLY A 595 22.59 -20.23 13.61
N SER A 596 22.37 -19.15 12.84
CA SER A 596 22.99 -18.99 11.52
C SER A 596 24.52 -18.99 11.60
N LEU A 597 25.08 -18.25 12.57
CA LEU A 597 26.51 -18.21 12.83
C LEU A 597 27.05 -19.58 13.30
N LYS A 598 26.31 -20.31 14.13
CA LYS A 598 26.69 -21.66 14.59
C LYS A 598 26.73 -22.66 13.44
N ARG A 599 25.77 -22.59 12.51
CA ARG A 599 25.78 -23.42 11.29
C ARG A 599 26.90 -23.04 10.32
N GLY A 600 27.23 -21.75 10.24
CA GLY A 600 28.33 -21.26 9.40
C GLY A 600 29.73 -21.62 9.92
N ASP A 601 29.87 -21.86 11.23
CA ASP A 601 31.12 -22.31 11.88
C ASP A 601 30.81 -23.33 13.01
N PRO A 602 30.50 -24.60 12.66
CA PRO A 602 30.08 -25.61 13.64
C PRO A 602 31.15 -25.95 14.68
N SER A 603 32.43 -25.84 14.31
CA SER A 603 33.58 -26.11 15.16
C SER A 603 33.81 -25.10 16.27
N ARG A 604 33.22 -23.90 16.17
CA ARG A 604 33.42 -22.86 17.17
C ARG A 604 32.62 -23.13 18.44
N ALA A 605 33.22 -22.80 19.58
CA ALA A 605 32.58 -22.91 20.88
C ALA A 605 31.32 -22.03 20.96
N GLU A 606 30.26 -22.57 21.55
CA GLU A 606 28.91 -22.01 21.51
C GLU A 606 28.79 -20.67 22.25
N ASP A 607 29.52 -20.51 23.34
CA ASP A 607 29.63 -19.28 24.11
C ASP A 607 30.22 -18.13 23.28
N GLN A 608 31.22 -18.41 22.43
CA GLN A 608 31.82 -17.44 21.52
C GLN A 608 30.86 -17.03 20.41
N VAL A 609 30.12 -18.00 19.86
CA VAL A 609 29.13 -17.75 18.81
C VAL A 609 28.00 -16.88 19.35
N LEU A 610 27.49 -17.19 20.55
CA LEU A 610 26.41 -16.43 21.17
C LEU A 610 26.87 -15.02 21.56
N MET A 611 28.04 -14.88 22.19
CA MET A 611 28.60 -13.57 22.53
C MET A 611 28.77 -12.71 21.28
N ARG A 612 29.28 -13.29 20.20
CA ARG A 612 29.45 -12.58 18.93
C ARG A 612 28.11 -12.11 18.36
N ALA A 613 27.10 -12.97 18.35
CA ALA A 613 25.75 -12.60 17.90
C ALA A 613 25.17 -11.46 18.76
N LEU A 614 25.29 -11.57 20.08
CA LEU A 614 24.84 -10.56 21.04
C LEU A 614 25.52 -9.20 20.84
N ARG A 615 26.84 -9.21 20.67
CA ARG A 615 27.64 -8.00 20.46
C ARG A 615 27.33 -7.35 19.11
N ASP A 616 27.48 -8.11 18.03
CA ASP A 616 27.39 -7.58 16.66
C ASP A 616 25.97 -7.08 16.35
N PHE A 617 24.93 -7.71 16.92
CA PHE A 617 23.53 -7.30 16.72
C PHE A 617 23.09 -6.09 17.55
N ASN A 618 23.68 -5.87 18.73
CA ASN A 618 23.27 -4.80 19.62
C ASN A 618 24.10 -3.53 19.47
N ILE A 619 25.39 -3.62 19.10
CA ILE A 619 26.25 -2.45 18.85
C ILE A 619 25.62 -1.40 17.91
N PRO A 620 24.95 -1.76 16.79
CA PRO A 620 24.36 -0.76 15.90
C PRO A 620 23.27 0.10 16.56
N LYS A 621 22.67 -0.39 17.66
CA LYS A 621 21.52 0.21 18.34
C LYS A 621 21.91 0.99 19.59
N ILE A 622 23.05 0.67 20.20
CA ILE A 622 23.50 1.27 21.46
C ILE A 622 24.11 2.64 21.18
N VAL A 623 23.74 3.65 21.98
CA VAL A 623 24.30 4.99 21.87
C VAL A 623 25.76 5.00 22.33
N THR A 624 26.57 5.92 21.79
CA THR A 624 28.02 5.97 22.03
C THR A 624 28.37 6.03 23.52
N ASP A 625 27.59 6.75 24.34
CA ASP A 625 27.83 6.90 25.77
C ASP A 625 27.59 5.61 26.58
N ASP A 626 26.68 4.75 26.09
CA ASP A 626 26.32 3.47 26.72
C ASP A 626 27.24 2.32 26.27
N LEU A 627 27.98 2.51 25.17
CA LEU A 627 28.83 1.47 24.57
C LEU A 627 29.91 0.92 25.53
N PRO A 628 30.62 1.75 26.33
CA PRO A 628 31.60 1.23 27.30
C PRO A 628 30.95 0.37 28.38
N VAL A 629 29.76 0.75 28.87
CA VAL A 629 29.01 0.00 29.88
C VAL A 629 28.59 -1.35 29.31
N PHE A 630 28.02 -1.36 28.10
CA PHE A 630 27.63 -2.59 27.42
C PHE A 630 28.80 -3.54 27.19
N MET A 631 29.95 -3.03 26.73
CA MET A 631 31.14 -3.85 26.51
C MET A 631 31.73 -4.40 27.82
N GLY A 632 31.63 -3.64 28.92
CA GLY A 632 31.98 -4.11 30.26
C GLY A 632 31.12 -5.30 30.70
N LEU A 633 29.79 -5.18 30.56
CA LEU A 633 28.85 -6.27 30.88
C LEU A 633 29.07 -7.54 30.06
N ILE A 634 29.40 -7.39 28.77
CA ILE A 634 29.81 -8.51 27.91
C ILE A 634 31.08 -9.15 28.45
N GLY A 635 32.10 -8.36 28.79
CA GLY A 635 33.38 -8.85 29.32
C GLY A 635 33.24 -9.61 30.64
N ASP A 636 32.34 -9.18 31.52
CA ASP A 636 32.07 -9.83 32.80
C ASP A 636 31.36 -11.19 32.63
N LEU A 637 30.42 -11.31 31.68
CA LEU A 637 29.64 -12.54 31.45
C LEU A 637 30.35 -13.54 30.51
N PHE A 638 31.21 -13.03 29.63
CA PHE A 638 31.96 -13.79 28.62
C PHE A 638 33.47 -13.43 28.67
N PRO A 639 34.17 -13.82 29.76
CA PRO A 639 35.58 -13.48 29.94
C PRO A 639 36.48 -14.11 28.86
N ALA A 640 37.50 -13.37 28.42
CA ALA A 640 38.61 -13.81 27.57
C ALA A 640 38.27 -14.26 26.13
N LEU A 641 37.33 -13.58 25.46
CA LEU A 641 36.91 -13.91 24.10
C LEU A 641 36.96 -12.68 23.16
N GLU A 642 38.15 -12.25 22.78
CA GLU A 642 38.30 -11.24 21.70
C GLU A 642 38.07 -11.90 20.33
N VAL A 643 36.80 -12.03 19.94
CA VAL A 643 36.45 -12.52 18.61
C VAL A 643 36.29 -11.32 17.66
N PRO A 644 37.18 -11.11 16.67
CA PRO A 644 37.02 -10.02 15.72
C PRO A 644 35.77 -10.22 14.85
N ARG A 645 35.15 -9.11 14.43
CA ARG A 645 34.04 -9.13 13.47
C ARG A 645 34.54 -9.71 12.13
N LYS A 646 33.76 -10.59 11.51
CA LYS A 646 34.00 -11.05 10.14
C LYS A 646 33.76 -9.87 9.19
N ARG A 647 34.74 -9.55 8.35
CA ARG A 647 34.66 -8.46 7.38
C ARG A 647 34.63 -9.03 5.97
N ASP A 648 33.76 -8.49 5.13
CA ASP A 648 33.80 -8.70 3.68
C ASP A 648 34.54 -7.52 3.03
N LEU A 649 35.83 -7.72 2.76
CA LEU A 649 36.69 -6.68 2.19
C LEU A 649 36.30 -6.32 0.75
N ASN A 650 35.68 -7.24 0.00
CA ASN A 650 35.22 -6.95 -1.35
C ASN A 650 34.00 -6.04 -1.31
N PHE A 651 33.06 -6.34 -0.43
CA PHE A 651 31.88 -5.52 -0.23
C PHE A 651 32.23 -4.11 0.28
N GLU A 652 33.12 -4.01 1.28
CA GLU A 652 33.62 -2.71 1.77
C GLU A 652 34.29 -1.88 0.66
N LYS A 653 35.03 -2.52 -0.24
CA LYS A 653 35.66 -1.85 -1.38
C LYS A 653 34.63 -1.29 -2.36
N ILE A 654 33.59 -2.06 -2.67
CA ILE A 654 32.50 -1.63 -3.57
C ILE A 654 31.76 -0.43 -2.95
N ILE A 655 31.44 -0.49 -1.65
CA ILE A 655 30.80 0.63 -0.94
C ILE A 655 31.64 1.91 -1.05
N LYS A 656 32.95 1.81 -0.77
CA LYS A 656 33.86 2.97 -0.89
C LYS A 656 33.88 3.55 -2.30
N GLN A 657 33.88 2.69 -3.32
CA GLN A 657 33.82 3.14 -4.71
C GLN A 657 32.50 3.86 -5.02
N SER A 658 31.36 3.29 -4.65
CA SER A 658 30.05 3.89 -4.87
C SER A 658 29.88 5.24 -4.15
N ILE A 659 30.42 5.39 -2.93
CA ILE A 659 30.38 6.67 -2.20
C ILE A 659 31.14 7.76 -2.96
N VAL A 660 32.31 7.42 -3.54
CA VAL A 660 33.12 8.35 -4.33
C VAL A 660 32.43 8.72 -5.64
N GLU A 661 31.80 7.76 -6.32
CA GLU A 661 31.00 8.00 -7.54
C GLU A 661 29.84 8.98 -7.28
N LEU A 662 29.27 8.92 -6.08
CA LEU A 662 28.21 9.83 -5.63
C LEU A 662 28.72 11.18 -5.11
N LYS A 663 30.03 11.43 -5.23
CA LYS A 663 30.70 12.65 -4.78
C LYS A 663 30.51 12.90 -3.27
N LEU A 664 30.40 11.83 -2.49
CA LEU A 664 30.31 11.86 -1.03
C LEU A 664 31.67 11.52 -0.39
N GLN A 665 31.83 11.83 0.89
CA GLN A 665 33.04 11.50 1.65
C GLN A 665 32.97 10.06 2.18
N ALA A 666 33.92 9.22 1.76
CA ALA A 666 34.00 7.82 2.19
C ALA A 666 34.69 7.69 3.55
N GLU A 667 33.96 7.99 4.64
CA GLU A 667 34.42 7.72 6.00
C GLU A 667 34.25 6.24 6.37
N ASP A 668 35.21 5.67 7.11
CA ASP A 668 35.15 4.26 7.55
C ASP A 668 33.97 4.00 8.51
N SER A 669 33.57 5.01 9.30
CA SER A 669 32.38 4.97 10.16
C SER A 669 31.09 4.78 9.33
N PHE A 670 31.01 5.45 8.18
CA PHE A 670 29.87 5.37 7.26
C PHE A 670 29.85 4.01 6.55
N VAL A 671 30.99 3.53 6.08
CA VAL A 671 31.13 2.18 5.49
C VAL A 671 30.68 1.11 6.50
N LEU A 672 31.11 1.23 7.77
CA LEU A 672 30.70 0.32 8.84
C LEU A 672 29.17 0.26 8.99
N LYS A 673 28.49 1.42 8.94
CA LYS A 673 27.03 1.53 9.05
C LYS A 673 26.30 0.91 7.86
N VAL A 674 26.82 1.06 6.65
CA VAL A 674 26.26 0.40 5.45
C VAL A 674 26.38 -1.12 5.55
N VAL A 675 27.52 -1.64 6.01
CA VAL A 675 27.69 -3.09 6.23
C VAL A 675 26.76 -3.60 7.34
N GLN A 676 26.60 -2.85 8.44
CA GLN A 676 25.65 -3.21 9.51
C GLN A 676 24.20 -3.24 9.02
N LEU A 677 23.82 -2.32 8.13
CA LEU A 677 22.49 -2.31 7.54
C LEU A 677 22.25 -3.54 6.67
N GLU A 678 23.21 -3.92 5.83
CA GLU A 678 23.13 -5.13 4.99
C GLU A 678 23.01 -6.40 5.84
N GLU A 679 23.85 -6.55 6.86
CA GLU A 679 23.79 -7.68 7.80
C GLU A 679 22.44 -7.76 8.52
N LEU A 680 21.86 -6.62 8.91
CA LEU A 680 20.52 -6.58 9.52
C LEU A 680 19.42 -6.95 8.53
N LEU A 681 19.52 -6.54 7.27
CA LEU A 681 18.53 -6.84 6.23
C LEU A 681 18.52 -8.31 5.82
N GLN A 682 19.64 -9.03 5.99
CA GLN A 682 19.67 -10.50 5.82
C GLN A 682 18.83 -11.22 6.90
N VAL A 683 18.65 -10.61 8.06
CA VAL A 683 17.99 -11.20 9.23
C VAL A 683 16.54 -10.72 9.34
N ARG A 684 16.28 -9.45 9.05
CA ARG A 684 14.98 -8.79 9.18
C ARG A 684 14.59 -8.12 7.88
N HIS A 685 13.33 -8.29 7.49
CA HIS A 685 12.77 -7.66 6.29
C HIS A 685 12.42 -6.17 6.49
N SER A 686 12.40 -5.67 7.72
CA SER A 686 12.17 -4.27 8.06
C SER A 686 13.20 -3.78 9.07
N VAL A 687 13.81 -2.63 8.77
CA VAL A 687 14.85 -1.99 9.59
C VAL A 687 14.57 -0.49 9.66
N PHE A 688 14.66 0.08 10.86
CA PHE A 688 14.58 1.52 11.08
C PHE A 688 15.97 2.13 11.07
N VAL A 689 16.14 3.23 10.32
CA VAL A 689 17.37 4.03 10.33
C VAL A 689 17.07 5.34 11.04
N ILE A 690 17.49 5.46 12.30
CA ILE A 690 17.16 6.59 13.18
C ILE A 690 18.34 7.57 13.24
N GLY A 691 18.06 8.87 13.14
CA GLY A 691 19.04 9.92 13.36
C GLY A 691 18.55 11.32 12.94
N ASN A 692 19.33 12.35 13.26
CA ASN A 692 18.96 13.75 12.96
C ASN A 692 18.97 14.07 11.46
N ALA A 693 18.13 14.98 11.00
CA ALA A 693 18.14 15.45 9.61
C ALA A 693 19.56 15.88 9.17
N GLY A 694 19.96 15.53 7.95
CA GLY A 694 21.30 15.83 7.44
C GLY A 694 22.43 14.90 7.93
N SER A 695 22.16 13.90 8.78
CA SER A 695 23.16 12.95 9.26
C SER A 695 23.60 11.88 8.23
N GLY A 696 23.43 12.15 6.93
CA GLY A 696 23.77 11.21 5.85
C GLY A 696 22.78 10.06 5.64
N LYS A 697 21.64 10.02 6.37
CA LYS A 697 20.60 8.99 6.18
C LYS A 697 19.90 9.08 4.82
N SER A 698 19.68 10.31 4.36
CA SER A 698 18.79 10.61 3.22
C SER A 698 19.41 11.56 2.20
N GLN A 699 20.73 11.80 2.17
CA GLN A 699 21.25 12.88 1.33
C GLN A 699 20.94 12.64 -0.16
N ALA A 700 20.09 13.54 -0.66
CA ALA A 700 19.37 13.63 -1.93
C ALA A 700 19.81 12.70 -3.06
N GLY A 701 18.98 11.68 -3.33
CA GLY A 701 18.79 11.16 -4.70
C GLY A 701 19.50 9.87 -5.08
N LEU A 702 20.01 9.09 -4.14
CA LEU A 702 20.37 7.69 -4.42
C LEU A 702 19.23 6.74 -4.06
N PHE A 703 18.78 6.76 -2.81
CA PHE A 703 17.80 5.79 -2.30
C PHE A 703 16.42 5.99 -2.93
N SER A 704 15.89 7.22 -3.03
CA SER A 704 14.58 7.47 -3.65
C SER A 704 14.56 7.30 -5.18
N THR A 705 15.65 7.66 -5.87
CA THR A 705 15.78 7.51 -7.33
C THR A 705 16.02 6.05 -7.71
N ILE A 706 16.92 5.34 -7.04
CA ILE A 706 17.12 3.89 -7.22
C ILE A 706 15.85 3.13 -6.85
N MET A 707 15.08 3.53 -5.84
CA MET A 707 13.80 2.87 -5.51
C MET A 707 12.72 3.12 -6.56
N ARG A 708 12.64 4.33 -7.12
CA ARG A 708 11.70 4.67 -8.20
C ARG A 708 12.08 3.93 -9.50
N ASP A 709 13.38 3.83 -9.79
CA ASP A 709 13.89 3.07 -10.92
C ASP A 709 13.73 1.56 -10.68
N LEU A 710 14.02 1.01 -9.49
CA LEU A 710 13.85 -0.41 -9.15
C LEU A 710 12.38 -0.85 -9.07
N ALA A 711 11.48 0.03 -8.63
CA ALA A 711 10.03 -0.21 -8.71
C ALA A 711 9.54 -0.26 -10.16
N ASN A 712 10.21 0.45 -11.06
CA ASN A 712 9.95 0.45 -12.49
C ASN A 712 10.70 -0.67 -13.26
N ILE A 713 11.78 -1.24 -12.73
CA ILE A 713 12.60 -2.29 -13.38
C ILE A 713 12.01 -3.69 -13.17
N THR A 714 11.77 -4.39 -14.27
CA THR A 714 11.26 -5.77 -14.36
C THR A 714 12.37 -6.82 -14.21
N HIS A 715 13.10 -6.85 -13.10
CA HIS A 715 14.08 -7.92 -12.82
C HIS A 715 13.75 -8.72 -11.55
N GLU A 716 14.24 -9.96 -11.48
CA GLU A 716 14.01 -10.95 -10.41
C GLU A 716 14.79 -10.66 -9.09
N GLY A 717 15.40 -9.49 -8.95
CA GLY A 717 16.22 -9.13 -7.77
C GLY A 717 15.41 -8.67 -6.54
N PRO A 718 16.08 -8.46 -5.38
CA PRO A 718 15.44 -8.01 -4.14
C PRO A 718 14.81 -6.62 -4.31
N LYS A 719 13.52 -6.52 -3.97
CA LYS A 719 12.75 -5.28 -3.99
C LYS A 719 12.66 -4.69 -2.60
N TRP A 720 12.77 -3.37 -2.51
CA TRP A 720 12.83 -2.64 -1.26
C TRP A 720 11.74 -1.58 -1.21
N ILE A 721 11.22 -1.30 -0.01
CA ILE A 721 10.25 -0.22 0.26
C ILE A 721 10.87 0.68 1.32
N VAL A 722 10.86 1.99 1.08
CA VAL A 722 11.47 2.97 1.97
C VAL A 722 10.43 4.01 2.30
N LEU A 723 10.25 4.23 3.60
CA LEU A 723 9.35 5.22 4.15
C LEU A 723 10.23 6.25 4.86
N ASP A 724 10.23 7.49 4.36
CA ASP A 724 10.95 8.62 4.95
C ASP A 724 9.93 9.63 5.46
N GLY A 725 10.02 9.99 6.73
CA GLY A 725 9.05 10.84 7.41
C GLY A 725 8.92 10.54 8.90
N ASP A 726 8.12 11.36 9.58
CA ASP A 726 7.80 11.15 10.98
C ASP A 726 6.91 9.90 11.15
N ILE A 727 7.09 9.21 12.27
CA ILE A 727 6.34 8.00 12.57
C ILE A 727 5.08 8.36 13.35
N ASP A 728 3.92 8.07 12.76
CA ASP A 728 2.63 8.11 13.46
C ASP A 728 2.29 6.71 14.04
N PRO A 729 1.99 6.61 15.35
CA PRO A 729 1.66 5.34 15.98
C PRO A 729 0.46 4.61 15.36
N MET A 730 -0.56 5.34 14.90
CA MET A 730 -1.78 4.76 14.33
C MET A 730 -1.52 4.07 12.99
N TRP A 731 -0.62 4.65 12.19
CA TRP A 731 -0.18 4.10 10.91
C TRP A 731 0.72 2.87 11.09
N ILE A 732 1.75 2.98 11.93
CA ILE A 732 2.68 1.87 12.17
C ILE A 732 1.98 0.69 12.86
N GLU A 733 1.05 0.93 13.78
CA GLU A 733 0.29 -0.16 14.40
C GLU A 733 -0.55 -0.96 13.41
N SER A 734 -1.03 -0.32 12.34
CA SER A 734 -1.80 -1.00 11.29
C SER A 734 -0.92 -1.92 10.43
N LEU A 735 0.40 -1.70 10.42
CA LEU A 735 1.41 -2.52 9.75
C LEU A 735 1.98 -3.64 10.63
N ASN A 736 1.60 -3.73 11.92
CA ASN A 736 2.16 -4.70 12.86
C ASN A 736 2.11 -6.15 12.34
N THR A 737 1.02 -6.55 11.66
CA THR A 737 0.88 -7.92 11.12
C THR A 737 1.88 -8.23 10.00
N VAL A 738 2.30 -7.21 9.25
CA VAL A 738 3.31 -7.28 8.18
C VAL A 738 4.72 -7.19 8.76
N MET A 739 4.92 -6.42 9.83
CA MET A 739 6.21 -6.26 10.50
C MET A 739 6.56 -7.42 11.44
N ASP A 740 5.58 -8.13 12.00
CA ASP A 740 5.77 -9.32 12.83
C ASP A 740 6.08 -10.57 11.97
N ASP A 741 6.61 -11.62 12.60
CA ASP A 741 7.10 -12.86 11.95
C ASP A 741 6.05 -13.57 11.07
N ASN A 742 4.77 -13.25 11.24
CA ASN A 742 3.68 -13.81 10.46
C ASN A 742 3.76 -13.40 8.99
N LYS A 743 4.41 -12.27 8.65
CA LYS A 743 4.56 -11.76 7.26
C LYS A 743 3.25 -11.73 6.48
N VAL A 744 2.12 -11.56 7.16
CA VAL A 744 0.78 -11.69 6.58
C VAL A 744 0.11 -10.33 6.65
N ARG A 745 -0.46 -9.85 5.55
CA ARG A 745 -1.33 -8.67 5.60
C ARG A 745 -2.56 -8.98 6.43
N GLY A 746 -2.84 -8.17 7.45
CA GLY A 746 -4.17 -8.16 8.07
C GLY A 746 -5.16 -7.63 7.04
N ALA A 747 -6.20 -8.39 6.72
CA ALA A 747 -7.23 -7.98 5.76
C ALA A 747 -8.05 -6.82 6.35
N LEU A 748 -7.74 -5.59 5.95
CA LEU A 748 -8.58 -4.42 6.17
C LEU A 748 -9.58 -4.32 5.02
N GLY A 749 -10.83 -4.72 5.27
CA GLY A 749 -12.03 -4.18 4.63
C GLY A 749 -12.25 -4.26 3.12
N LEU A 750 -11.26 -4.56 2.27
CA LEU A 750 -11.41 -4.63 0.81
C LEU A 750 -10.47 -5.69 0.17
N ARG A 751 -11.11 -6.56 -0.62
CA ARG A 751 -10.64 -7.31 -1.80
C ARG A 751 -9.40 -8.25 -1.78
N ASP A 752 -8.51 -8.26 -0.80
CA ASP A 752 -7.36 -9.20 -0.82
C ASP A 752 -7.27 -10.11 0.43
N PRO A 753 -6.83 -11.38 0.28
CA PRO A 753 -6.64 -12.30 1.38
C PRO A 753 -5.35 -11.99 2.18
N PRO A 754 -5.25 -12.49 3.43
CA PRO A 754 -3.99 -12.57 4.16
C PRO A 754 -3.01 -13.51 3.43
N GLY A 755 -2.08 -12.96 2.65
CA GLY A 755 -1.01 -13.70 1.97
C GLY A 755 0.34 -13.56 2.69
N PRO A 756 1.16 -14.63 2.81
CA PRO A 756 2.52 -14.53 3.34
C PRO A 756 3.44 -13.79 2.36
N LEU A 757 4.17 -12.78 2.84
CA LEU A 757 5.28 -12.16 2.15
C LEU A 757 6.52 -13.04 2.34
N SER A 758 6.95 -13.70 1.28
CA SER A 758 8.26 -14.36 1.27
C SER A 758 9.42 -13.34 1.28
N PRO A 759 10.65 -13.71 1.71
CA PRO A 759 11.82 -12.84 1.66
C PRO A 759 12.30 -12.44 0.25
N SER A 760 11.84 -13.10 -0.81
CA SER A 760 12.32 -12.90 -2.19
C SER A 760 11.26 -13.09 -3.29
N THR A 761 10.07 -13.57 -2.98
CA THR A 761 8.99 -13.84 -3.94
C THR A 761 8.03 -12.65 -3.98
N LEU A 762 8.38 -11.67 -4.81
CA LEU A 762 7.43 -10.76 -5.44
C LEU A 762 7.43 -11.08 -6.95
N HIS A 763 7.08 -12.33 -7.26
CA HIS A 763 6.74 -12.91 -8.57
C HIS A 763 5.59 -13.89 -8.29
N SER A 764 4.41 -13.89 -8.92
CA SER A 764 3.92 -13.19 -10.10
C SER A 764 2.41 -12.94 -9.94
N ARG A 765 2.00 -11.67 -9.86
CA ARG A 765 0.73 -11.19 -10.42
C ARG A 765 0.98 -9.74 -10.83
N ARG A 766 1.47 -9.57 -12.06
CA ARG A 766 1.46 -8.29 -12.75
C ARG A 766 0.40 -8.42 -13.83
N GLU A 767 -0.70 -7.74 -13.59
CA GLU A 767 -1.72 -7.17 -14.48
C GLU A 767 -2.77 -6.61 -13.52
N ALA A 768 -3.16 -5.35 -13.47
CA ALA A 768 -2.73 -4.10 -14.06
C ALA A 768 -3.25 -3.01 -13.08
N GLY A 769 -2.52 -1.91 -12.93
CA GLY A 769 -2.93 -0.85 -12.01
C GLY A 769 -1.78 0.08 -11.66
N GLY A 770 -1.37 0.90 -12.63
CA GLY A 770 -0.75 2.19 -12.33
C GLY A 770 -1.73 2.97 -11.47
N GLY A 771 -1.30 3.23 -10.25
CA GLY A 771 -2.08 3.87 -9.22
C GLY A 771 -1.07 4.48 -8.26
N ALA A 772 -0.57 5.65 -8.63
CA ALA A 772 0.13 6.52 -7.71
C ALA A 772 -0.83 6.82 -6.55
N LEU A 773 -0.60 6.19 -5.40
CA LEU A 773 -1.15 6.64 -4.12
C LEU A 773 -0.47 7.97 -3.77
N HIS A 774 -0.93 9.06 -4.40
CA HIS A 774 -0.80 10.41 -3.85
C HIS A 774 -1.97 10.64 -2.89
N GLY A 775 -1.89 10.00 -1.73
CA GLY A 775 -2.43 10.60 -0.52
C GLY A 775 -1.29 11.37 0.13
N ARG A 776 -1.52 12.64 0.50
CA ARG A 776 -0.76 13.21 1.60
C ARG A 776 -0.91 12.23 2.77
N LEU A 777 0.18 11.57 3.10
CA LEU A 777 0.36 10.74 4.28
C LEU A 777 1.25 11.53 5.24
#